data_AF-U9T6C7-F1
#
_entry.id   AF-U9T6C7-F1
#
_cell.length_a   1.000
_cell.length_b   1.000
_cell.length_c   1.000
_cell.angle_alpha   90.00
_cell.angle_beta   90.00
_cell.angle_gamma   90.00
#
_symmetry.space_group_name_H-M   'P 1'
#
loop_
_entity.id
_entity.type
_entity.pdbx_description
1 polymer ?
#
loop_
_entity_poly.entity_id
_entity_poly.type
_entity_poly.pdbx_seq_one_letter_code
_entity_poly.pdbx_strand_id
1 'polypeptide(L)'
;MAMVAETDLGNASQLIRQSIPDIDDAIVEYVVGYLDETPSIVDGEDAIGDFIRPILLDAGGDEEGIHQLCEKLSKLFAKVNDKPSTNGLAKLEQPVNMLTSNSISATARLATSSIDLEAVSGRKVGTRVDTKKLEKAEAKIKAKIEKRERRSNYEASKLINKNADNEFYMQVNPILDYTSTKGKVKDVKIENFDISFGGKGILSNANLTLVFGRRYGLVGRNGIGKSTLLRTISKREIAVPTHISILHVEQEMVGDDVEAIQAVLSADVWREHLLNEERSLNAQINELETSPDPNMDDTNLEQMKESLNASLKDIYQKLEDIESDKAEARAAAILSGLGFPSDKHHNATKTFSGGWRMRLALARALFCRPDLLLLDEPTNMLDIPAVAWLEQYLKKWPSTLLVVSHDREFLDEVATDILHQHSERLDYYKGNFAQFYANKEERRKNHQREYESQMQYRQHLQDFIDRWRYNAKRAPQAQSKIKILEKLPVLDPPEIEFIVTFKFPNPDPLSPPILQLDDVSFKYETGDNILTDVNLSVQLDSRIAVVGPNGSGKSTLLKLLTGILEPRSGIVKRHGRLRFAHFMQHHVDQLDLGTSPVGFMAQKYPGKSEEEYRRQLGNFGITGMTGLQSLETLSGGQKSRVTFACLGLRNPHILILDEPTNHLDMDSIDALTNALKEFKGGVILVSHDERFIDSVCNEIWVCDGGKVNKFDGDTIKQYRQMILPKEEP
;
A
#
# COMPACT_ATOMS: atom_id res chain seq x y z
N MET A 1 6.76 72.36 -1.05
CA MET A 1 6.15 71.09 -1.50
C MET A 1 4.69 70.97 -1.07
N ALA A 2 4.34 71.14 0.21
CA ALA A 2 2.95 71.03 0.68
C ALA A 2 1.95 72.03 0.03
N MET A 3 2.31 73.32 -0.11
CA MET A 3 1.40 74.34 -0.68
C MET A 3 1.08 74.18 -2.18
N VAL A 4 1.90 73.45 -2.94
CA VAL A 4 1.69 73.24 -4.40
C VAL A 4 0.84 71.99 -4.63
N ALA A 5 0.99 70.95 -3.80
CA ALA A 5 0.19 69.73 -3.89
C ALA A 5 -1.30 69.98 -3.53
N GLU A 6 -1.58 70.81 -2.52
CA GLU A 6 -2.96 71.16 -2.14
C GLU A 6 -3.74 71.92 -3.23
N THR A 7 -3.03 72.72 -4.04
CA THR A 7 -3.66 73.48 -5.14
C THR A 7 -3.98 72.58 -6.34
N ASP A 8 -3.15 71.58 -6.62
CA ASP A 8 -3.37 70.65 -7.72
C ASP A 8 -4.44 69.58 -7.40
N LEU A 9 -4.52 69.10 -6.15
CA LEU A 9 -5.62 68.24 -5.69
C LEU A 9 -6.97 68.95 -5.71
N GLY A 10 -7.01 70.23 -5.33
CA GLY A 10 -8.19 71.08 -5.43
C GLY A 10 -8.68 71.20 -6.86
N ASN A 11 -7.77 71.40 -7.82
CA ASN A 11 -8.09 71.48 -9.24
C ASN A 11 -8.58 70.13 -9.81
N ALA A 12 -8.03 69.00 -9.38
CA ALA A 12 -8.48 67.67 -9.80
C ALA A 12 -9.93 67.39 -9.34
N SER A 13 -10.27 67.74 -8.10
CA SER A 13 -11.64 67.57 -7.56
C SER A 13 -12.67 68.43 -8.33
N GLN A 14 -12.30 69.64 -8.73
CA GLN A 14 -13.17 70.53 -9.52
C GLN A 14 -13.38 70.02 -10.94
N LEU A 15 -12.33 69.49 -11.58
CA LEU A 15 -12.43 68.92 -12.94
C LEU A 15 -13.38 67.71 -12.97
N ILE A 16 -13.31 66.83 -11.96
CA ILE A 16 -14.20 65.65 -11.87
C ILE A 16 -15.66 66.10 -11.74
N ARG A 17 -15.96 67.06 -10.85
CA ARG A 17 -17.32 67.60 -10.66
C ARG A 17 -17.86 68.38 -11.87
N GLN A 18 -16.98 68.98 -12.68
CA GLN A 18 -17.40 69.62 -13.94
C GLN A 18 -17.81 68.61 -15.01
N SER A 19 -17.18 67.42 -15.02
CA SER A 19 -17.49 66.37 -15.99
C SER A 19 -18.71 65.53 -15.61
N ILE A 20 -18.94 65.33 -14.30
CA ILE A 20 -20.05 64.54 -13.77
C ILE A 20 -20.70 65.35 -12.63
N PRO A 21 -21.80 66.08 -12.92
CA PRO A 21 -22.41 67.00 -11.96
C PRO A 21 -23.01 66.32 -10.71
N ASP A 22 -23.48 65.07 -10.85
CA ASP A 22 -24.20 64.31 -9.81
C ASP A 22 -23.35 63.21 -9.14
N ILE A 23 -22.01 63.30 -9.22
CA ILE A 23 -21.11 62.29 -8.65
C ILE A 23 -21.10 62.34 -7.11
N ASP A 24 -21.07 61.17 -6.46
CA ASP A 24 -21.00 61.05 -5.00
C ASP A 24 -19.65 61.59 -4.46
N ASP A 25 -19.72 62.40 -3.40
CA ASP A 25 -18.57 63.02 -2.74
C ASP A 25 -17.56 61.96 -2.28
N ALA A 26 -18.03 60.77 -1.87
CA ALA A 26 -17.16 59.68 -1.45
C ALA A 26 -16.29 59.13 -2.61
N ILE A 27 -16.82 59.12 -3.84
CA ILE A 27 -16.09 58.65 -5.02
C ILE A 27 -15.05 59.69 -5.43
N VAL A 28 -15.40 60.98 -5.37
CA VAL A 28 -14.45 62.07 -5.65
C VAL A 28 -13.30 62.05 -4.65
N GLU A 29 -13.57 61.89 -3.37
CA GLU A 29 -12.55 61.81 -2.32
C GLU A 29 -11.65 60.58 -2.49
N TYR A 30 -12.22 59.44 -2.90
CA TYR A 30 -11.46 58.23 -3.19
C TYR A 30 -10.53 58.40 -4.40
N VAL A 31 -11.02 58.97 -5.51
CA VAL A 31 -10.21 59.19 -6.72
C VAL A 31 -9.10 60.21 -6.48
N VAL A 32 -9.40 61.29 -5.75
CA VAL A 32 -8.41 62.32 -5.39
C VAL A 32 -7.38 61.76 -4.41
N GLY A 33 -7.79 60.93 -3.44
CA GLY A 33 -6.88 60.22 -2.53
C GLY A 33 -5.97 59.23 -3.27
N TYR A 34 -6.51 58.51 -4.26
CA TYR A 34 -5.72 57.61 -5.11
C TYR A 34 -4.65 58.38 -5.90
N LEU A 35 -4.99 59.54 -6.46
CA LEU A 35 -4.03 60.39 -7.18
C LEU A 35 -2.93 60.98 -6.28
N ASP A 36 -3.20 61.21 -5.00
CA ASP A 36 -2.20 61.68 -4.01
C ASP A 36 -1.25 60.55 -3.54
N GLU A 37 -1.75 59.31 -3.46
CA GLU A 37 -1.00 58.15 -2.98
C GLU A 37 0.00 57.56 -3.99
N THR A 38 -0.06 57.94 -5.28
CA THR A 38 0.81 57.39 -6.34
C THR A 38 1.74 58.42 -7.01
N PRO A 39 2.91 58.77 -6.43
CA PRO A 39 3.82 59.76 -7.04
C PRO A 39 4.83 59.18 -8.05
N SER A 40 4.91 57.85 -8.23
CA SER A 40 5.98 57.27 -9.05
C SER A 40 5.57 55.94 -9.69
N ILE A 41 5.03 55.99 -10.90
CA ILE A 41 5.11 54.87 -11.84
C ILE A 41 6.10 55.30 -12.92
N VAL A 42 7.35 54.89 -12.70
CA VAL A 42 8.31 54.70 -13.77
C VAL A 42 7.90 53.40 -14.46
N ASP A 43 7.73 53.48 -15.78
CA ASP A 43 7.43 52.41 -16.73
C ASP A 43 5.96 51.96 -16.84
N GLY A 44 5.27 52.54 -17.85
CA GLY A 44 4.43 51.78 -18.77
C GLY A 44 2.95 51.62 -18.43
N GLU A 45 2.13 52.40 -19.14
CA GLU A 45 0.68 52.26 -19.40
C GLU A 45 -0.29 52.79 -18.33
N ASP A 46 -1.30 53.52 -18.82
CA ASP A 46 -2.14 54.49 -18.13
C ASP A 46 -2.91 53.94 -16.91
N ALA A 47 -2.30 53.95 -15.71
CA ALA A 47 -3.00 53.63 -14.47
C ALA A 47 -4.25 54.51 -14.22
N ILE A 48 -4.23 55.76 -14.71
CA ILE A 48 -5.40 56.67 -14.69
C ILE A 48 -6.48 56.19 -15.68
N GLY A 49 -6.08 55.69 -16.86
CA GLY A 49 -6.99 55.18 -17.87
C GLY A 49 -7.59 53.82 -17.52
N ASP A 50 -6.83 52.94 -16.89
CA ASP A 50 -7.27 51.58 -16.59
C ASP A 50 -8.04 51.47 -15.28
N PHE A 51 -7.71 52.30 -14.28
CA PHE A 51 -8.31 52.19 -12.95
C PHE A 51 -9.36 53.27 -12.67
N ILE A 52 -9.12 54.52 -13.09
CA ILE A 52 -10.03 55.64 -12.77
C ILE A 52 -11.18 55.72 -13.78
N ARG A 53 -10.92 55.44 -15.08
CA ARG A 53 -11.96 55.48 -16.12
C ARG A 53 -13.15 54.56 -15.85
N PRO A 54 -13.00 53.28 -15.45
CA PRO A 54 -14.14 52.41 -15.20
C PRO A 54 -14.97 52.88 -14.01
N ILE A 55 -14.33 53.40 -12.96
CA ILE A 55 -15.00 53.91 -11.75
C ILE A 55 -15.83 55.15 -12.08
N LEU A 56 -15.31 56.04 -12.93
CA LEU A 56 -16.04 57.24 -13.36
C LEU A 56 -17.18 56.92 -14.35
N LEU A 57 -17.02 55.88 -15.18
CA LEU A 57 -18.09 55.39 -16.07
C LEU A 57 -19.24 54.77 -15.26
N ASP A 58 -18.94 53.94 -14.26
CA ASP A 58 -19.94 53.37 -13.36
C ASP A 58 -20.63 54.45 -12.50
N ALA A 59 -19.96 55.56 -12.22
CA ALA A 59 -20.52 56.72 -11.54
C ALA A 59 -21.44 57.59 -12.45
N GLY A 60 -21.68 57.18 -13.71
CA GLY A 60 -22.66 57.79 -14.60
C GLY A 60 -22.14 58.88 -15.52
N GLY A 61 -20.82 58.98 -15.75
CA GLY A 61 -20.26 59.94 -16.69
C GLY A 61 -20.25 59.46 -18.14
N ASP A 62 -20.26 60.43 -19.07
CA ASP A 62 -20.28 60.18 -20.51
C ASP A 62 -18.88 59.75 -21.02
N GLU A 63 -18.85 58.79 -21.96
CA GLU A 63 -17.63 58.05 -22.31
C GLU A 63 -16.56 58.94 -22.99
N GLU A 64 -17.00 59.88 -23.86
CA GLU A 64 -16.11 60.86 -24.48
C GLU A 64 -15.64 61.94 -23.49
N GLY A 65 -16.49 62.32 -22.53
CA GLY A 65 -16.18 63.31 -21.50
C GLY A 65 -15.16 62.81 -20.48
N ILE A 66 -15.29 61.55 -20.05
CA ILE A 66 -14.36 60.91 -19.13
C ILE A 66 -12.99 60.69 -19.80
N HIS A 67 -12.96 60.32 -21.08
CA HIS A 67 -11.69 60.18 -21.81
C HIS A 67 -10.90 61.50 -21.84
N GLN A 68 -11.57 62.63 -22.11
CA GLN A 68 -10.94 63.95 -22.07
C GLN A 68 -10.52 64.37 -20.66
N LEU A 69 -11.25 63.95 -19.63
CA LEU A 69 -10.89 64.21 -18.24
C LEU A 69 -9.64 63.42 -17.83
N CYS A 70 -9.56 62.13 -18.16
CA CYS A 70 -8.39 61.29 -17.89
C CYS A 70 -7.11 61.86 -18.54
N GLU A 71 -7.19 62.38 -19.77
CA GLU A 71 -6.06 63.07 -20.41
C GLU A 71 -5.66 64.39 -19.72
N LYS A 72 -6.63 65.14 -19.18
CA LYS A 72 -6.34 66.38 -18.44
C LYS A 72 -5.68 66.08 -17.11
N LEU A 73 -6.13 65.03 -16.42
CA LEU A 73 -5.55 64.55 -15.17
C LEU A 73 -4.12 64.02 -15.39
N SER A 74 -3.87 63.22 -16.43
CA SER A 74 -2.52 62.74 -16.72
C SER A 74 -1.53 63.87 -17.02
N LYS A 75 -1.96 64.93 -17.74
CA LYS A 75 -1.14 66.12 -18.01
C LYS A 75 -0.86 66.97 -16.77
N LEU A 76 -1.80 67.05 -15.83
CA LEU A 76 -1.60 67.77 -14.57
C LEU A 76 -0.54 67.11 -13.71
N PHE A 77 -0.55 65.78 -13.61
CA PHE A 77 0.35 65.03 -12.73
C PHE A 77 1.69 64.63 -13.38
N ALA A 78 1.83 64.67 -14.71
CA ALA A 78 3.10 64.39 -15.40
C ALA A 78 4.21 65.45 -15.15
N LYS A 79 3.85 66.71 -14.82
CA LYS A 79 4.82 67.81 -14.63
C LYS A 79 5.66 67.72 -13.34
N VAL A 80 5.32 66.81 -12.43
CA VAL A 80 5.95 66.74 -11.10
C VAL A 80 7.28 65.97 -11.09
N ASN A 81 7.57 65.17 -12.12
CA ASN A 81 8.66 64.17 -12.08
C ASN A 81 10.00 64.53 -12.77
N ASP A 82 10.18 65.75 -13.31
CA ASP A 82 11.44 66.14 -13.94
C ASP A 82 12.45 66.81 -12.97
N LYS A 83 13.14 66.01 -12.14
CA LYS A 83 14.47 66.35 -11.57
C LYS A 83 15.37 65.11 -11.47
N PRO A 84 16.67 65.19 -11.79
CA PRO A 84 17.53 64.01 -11.94
C PRO A 84 18.05 63.51 -10.59
N SER A 85 17.83 62.23 -10.26
CA SER A 85 18.42 61.56 -9.11
C SER A 85 19.65 60.73 -9.50
N THR A 86 20.79 61.05 -8.89
CA THR A 86 22.06 60.31 -8.97
C THR A 86 21.96 58.96 -8.24
N ASN A 87 21.94 57.85 -8.97
CA ASN A 87 22.06 56.50 -8.41
C ASN A 87 23.52 56.01 -8.47
N GLY A 88 24.19 55.95 -7.32
CA GLY A 88 25.47 55.27 -7.15
C GLY A 88 25.26 53.80 -6.80
N LEU A 89 25.79 52.89 -7.62
CA LEU A 89 25.89 51.47 -7.33
C LEU A 89 26.96 51.22 -6.24
N ALA A 90 26.58 50.58 -5.13
CA ALA A 90 27.51 50.08 -4.13
C ALA A 90 28.05 48.69 -4.53
N LYS A 91 29.38 48.57 -4.59
CA LYS A 91 30.11 47.30 -4.83
C LYS A 91 29.97 46.36 -3.64
N LEU A 92 29.61 45.10 -3.90
CA LEU A 92 29.70 44.00 -2.95
C LEU A 92 31.15 43.49 -2.90
N GLU A 93 31.86 43.73 -1.80
CA GLU A 93 33.15 43.08 -1.53
C GLU A 93 32.92 41.73 -0.83
N GLN A 94 32.86 40.67 -1.66
CA GLN A 94 33.31 39.28 -1.45
C GLN A 94 32.34 38.28 -2.11
N PRO A 95 32.84 37.32 -2.91
CA PRO A 95 31.99 36.32 -3.55
C PRO A 95 31.64 35.20 -2.54
N VAL A 96 30.36 34.99 -2.30
CA VAL A 96 29.88 33.79 -1.59
C VAL A 96 29.93 32.61 -2.56
N ASN A 97 30.92 31.74 -2.39
CA ASN A 97 30.98 30.45 -3.09
C ASN A 97 29.85 29.54 -2.59
N MET A 98 28.78 29.41 -3.37
CA MET A 98 27.70 28.43 -3.17
C MET A 98 28.08 27.07 -3.78
N LEU A 99 29.13 26.44 -3.27
CA LEU A 99 29.39 25.03 -3.55
C LEU A 99 29.78 24.35 -2.25
N THR A 100 28.97 23.35 -1.85
CA THR A 100 29.03 22.49 -0.66
C THR A 100 28.26 22.97 0.59
N SER A 101 26.94 22.73 0.62
CA SER A 101 26.22 22.35 1.85
C SER A 101 24.76 22.00 1.57
N ASN A 102 24.53 20.78 1.06
CA ASN A 102 23.26 20.10 1.27
C ASN A 102 23.36 19.24 2.53
N SER A 103 22.27 19.23 3.29
CA SER A 103 21.95 18.38 4.45
C SER A 103 22.87 18.49 5.67
N ILE A 104 22.46 19.27 6.67
CA ILE A 104 22.56 18.96 8.12
C ILE A 104 21.64 19.95 8.87
N SER A 105 20.78 19.39 9.72
CA SER A 105 19.73 20.05 10.50
C SER A 105 20.25 21.20 11.38
N ALA A 106 19.44 22.25 11.49
CA ALA A 106 19.74 23.49 12.22
C ALA A 106 20.06 23.31 13.72
N THR A 107 19.73 22.17 14.31
CA THR A 107 20.00 21.84 15.71
C THR A 107 21.45 21.40 15.99
N ALA A 108 22.21 20.98 14.98
CA ALA A 108 23.60 20.54 15.17
C ALA A 108 24.63 21.70 15.14
N ARG A 109 24.25 22.89 14.67
CA ARG A 109 25.16 24.06 14.63
C ARG A 109 25.27 24.80 15.97
N LEU A 110 24.36 24.55 16.92
CA LEU A 110 24.36 25.21 18.23
C LEU A 110 25.33 24.58 19.23
N ALA A 111 25.87 23.39 18.94
CA ALA A 111 26.69 22.63 19.90
C ALA A 111 28.21 22.84 19.76
N THR A 112 28.71 23.49 18.71
CA THR A 112 30.16 23.46 18.40
C THR A 112 30.82 24.82 18.09
N SER A 113 30.13 25.95 18.15
CA SER A 113 30.77 27.26 17.99
C SER A 113 30.53 28.17 19.19
N SER A 114 31.53 28.25 20.08
CA SER A 114 31.71 29.36 21.00
C SER A 114 31.95 30.64 20.21
N ILE A 115 30.91 31.46 20.05
CA ILE A 115 31.01 32.83 19.54
C ILE A 115 30.65 33.75 20.70
N ASP A 116 31.64 34.50 21.19
CA ASP A 116 31.46 35.58 22.14
C ASP A 116 30.54 36.65 21.53
N LEU A 117 29.36 36.82 22.14
CA LEU A 117 28.36 37.82 21.81
C LEU A 117 28.37 38.90 22.90
N GLU A 118 29.44 39.71 22.93
CA GLU A 118 29.47 40.98 23.66
C GLU A 118 29.61 42.15 22.69
N ALA A 119 28.51 42.51 22.04
CA ALA A 119 28.23 43.89 21.65
C ALA A 119 26.74 44.04 21.34
N VAL A 120 26.17 45.14 21.86
CA VAL A 120 24.82 45.69 21.63
C VAL A 120 23.76 45.35 22.70
N SER A 121 23.64 46.33 23.60
CA SER A 121 22.49 46.65 24.47
C SER A 121 22.35 45.87 25.80
N GLY A 122 22.75 46.54 26.87
CA GLY A 122 22.69 46.03 28.25
C GLY A 122 21.26 45.89 28.79
N ARG A 123 20.90 44.66 29.15
CA ARG A 123 19.97 44.32 30.25
C ARG A 123 20.22 42.86 30.65
N LYS A 124 20.66 42.63 31.90
CA LYS A 124 20.90 41.28 32.44
C LYS A 124 19.57 40.61 32.82
N VAL A 125 19.20 39.54 32.13
CA VAL A 125 18.26 38.53 32.63
C VAL A 125 19.05 37.24 32.77
N GLY A 126 19.41 36.88 34.00
CA GLY A 126 20.12 35.64 34.29
C GLY A 126 19.13 34.48 34.43
N THR A 127 18.98 33.67 33.38
CA THR A 127 18.34 32.34 33.49
C THR A 127 19.36 31.39 34.09
N ARG A 128 19.35 31.28 35.41
CA ARG A 128 20.20 30.37 36.17
C ARG A 128 19.60 28.97 36.11
N VAL A 129 19.86 28.25 35.02
CA VAL A 129 19.56 26.82 34.92
C VAL A 129 20.83 26.06 35.33
N ASP A 130 20.77 25.37 36.48
CA ASP A 130 21.87 24.55 37.00
C ASP A 130 22.20 23.42 36.00
N THR A 131 23.24 23.59 35.20
CA THR A 131 23.71 22.64 34.17
C THR A 131 23.93 21.22 34.74
N LYS A 132 24.41 21.12 35.99
CA LYS A 132 24.60 19.84 36.70
C LYS A 132 23.30 19.08 37.00
N LYS A 133 22.14 19.74 37.08
CA LYS A 133 20.85 19.07 37.27
C LYS A 133 20.29 18.54 35.96
N LEU A 134 20.57 19.23 34.85
CA LEU A 134 20.17 18.82 33.50
C LEU A 134 20.95 17.58 33.05
N GLU A 135 22.26 17.55 33.25
CA GLU A 135 23.09 16.37 32.96
C GLU A 135 22.66 15.15 33.81
N LYS A 136 22.30 15.36 35.08
CA LYS A 136 21.77 14.28 35.94
C LYS A 136 20.41 13.79 35.48
N ALA A 137 19.58 14.64 34.87
CA ALA A 137 18.29 14.24 34.33
C ALA A 137 18.46 13.45 33.02
N GLU A 138 19.35 13.90 32.13
CA GLU A 138 19.67 13.21 30.88
C GLU A 138 20.34 11.85 31.13
N ALA A 139 21.27 11.75 32.08
CA ALA A 139 21.87 10.48 32.46
C ALA A 139 20.85 9.49 33.05
N LYS A 140 19.86 9.98 33.80
CA LYS A 140 18.75 9.15 34.31
C LYS A 140 17.82 8.67 33.19
N ILE A 141 17.55 9.51 32.19
CA ILE A 141 16.73 9.14 31.03
C ILE A 141 17.46 8.09 30.19
N LYS A 142 18.76 8.29 29.93
CA LYS A 142 19.60 7.36 29.19
C LYS A 142 19.71 6.00 29.89
N ALA A 143 19.91 5.98 31.21
CA ALA A 143 19.91 4.74 31.98
C ALA A 143 18.54 4.03 32.03
N LYS A 144 17.43 4.77 31.92
CA LYS A 144 16.08 4.20 31.79
C LYS A 144 15.86 3.57 30.42
N ILE A 145 16.34 4.22 29.36
CA ILE A 145 16.27 3.71 27.98
C ILE A 145 17.12 2.44 27.85
N GLU A 146 18.34 2.45 28.38
CA GLU A 146 19.27 1.32 28.32
C GLU A 146 18.77 0.10 29.15
N LYS A 147 18.05 0.34 30.27
CA LYS A 147 17.33 -0.73 31.00
C LYS A 147 16.12 -1.28 30.23
N ARG A 148 15.47 -0.46 29.40
CA ARG A 148 14.33 -0.87 28.57
C ARG A 148 14.82 -1.69 27.37
N GLU A 149 15.93 -1.30 26.76
CA GLU A 149 16.61 -2.04 25.68
C GLU A 149 17.19 -3.38 26.16
N ARG A 150 17.79 -3.44 27.36
CA ARG A 150 18.26 -4.71 27.93
C ARG A 150 17.14 -5.70 28.29
N ARG A 151 15.92 -5.22 28.59
CA ARG A 151 14.75 -6.12 28.74
C ARG A 151 14.26 -6.65 27.40
N SER A 152 14.24 -5.80 26.36
CA SER A 152 13.86 -6.16 24.99
C SER A 152 14.79 -7.22 24.36
N ASN A 153 16.10 -7.15 24.62
CA ASN A 153 17.07 -8.07 24.04
C ASN A 153 17.18 -9.43 24.74
N TYR A 154 16.60 -9.59 25.93
CA TYR A 154 16.63 -10.86 26.68
C TYR A 154 15.48 -11.81 26.30
N GLU A 155 14.45 -11.30 25.61
CA GLU A 155 13.29 -12.09 25.14
C GLU A 155 13.42 -12.52 23.66
N ALA A 156 14.20 -11.80 22.85
CA ALA A 156 14.37 -12.07 21.43
C ALA A 156 15.21 -13.33 21.12
N SER A 157 16.02 -13.82 22.06
CA SER A 157 16.95 -14.93 21.84
C SER A 157 16.46 -16.30 22.34
N LYS A 158 15.19 -16.44 22.75
CA LYS A 158 14.66 -17.69 23.33
C LYS A 158 13.64 -18.46 22.50
N LEU A 159 13.34 -18.03 21.27
CA LEU A 159 12.29 -18.62 20.43
C LEU A 159 12.83 -19.18 19.10
N ILE A 160 13.80 -20.08 19.18
CA ILE A 160 14.15 -20.97 18.07
C ILE A 160 14.19 -22.39 18.63
N ASN A 161 13.03 -23.02 18.79
CA ASN A 161 12.89 -24.47 18.84
C ASN A 161 11.67 -24.84 17.98
N LYS A 162 11.92 -25.63 16.94
CA LYS A 162 11.10 -25.79 15.72
C LYS A 162 10.02 -26.89 15.79
N ASN A 163 9.59 -27.35 16.96
CA ASN A 163 8.69 -28.51 17.07
C ASN A 163 7.40 -28.24 17.89
N ALA A 164 6.89 -27.00 17.93
CA ALA A 164 5.88 -26.59 18.91
C ALA A 164 4.52 -26.13 18.32
N ASP A 165 4.23 -26.33 17.04
CA ASP A 165 3.07 -25.66 16.41
C ASP A 165 1.70 -26.12 16.95
N ASN A 166 1.55 -27.42 17.28
CA ASN A 166 0.31 -27.94 17.86
C ASN A 166 0.15 -27.61 19.36
N GLU A 167 1.24 -27.68 20.14
CA GLU A 167 1.23 -27.28 21.55
C GLU A 167 1.00 -25.77 21.70
N PHE A 168 1.55 -24.96 20.79
CA PHE A 168 1.32 -23.52 20.73
C PHE A 168 -0.15 -23.20 20.44
N TYR A 169 -0.81 -23.93 19.53
CA TYR A 169 -2.24 -23.72 19.26
C TYR A 169 -3.11 -24.01 20.49
N MET A 170 -2.81 -25.06 21.26
CA MET A 170 -3.52 -25.38 22.51
C MET A 170 -3.23 -24.38 23.64
N GLN A 171 -2.01 -23.84 23.71
CA GLN A 171 -1.66 -22.79 24.69
C GLN A 171 -2.32 -21.45 24.36
N VAL A 172 -2.40 -21.11 23.08
CA VAL A 172 -3.04 -19.87 22.61
C VAL A 172 -4.56 -19.99 22.66
N ASN A 173 -5.13 -21.16 22.34
CA ASN A 173 -6.57 -21.41 22.40
C ASN A 173 -6.87 -22.51 23.43
N PRO A 174 -6.84 -22.24 24.75
CA PRO A 174 -7.21 -23.22 25.75
C PRO A 174 -8.67 -23.67 25.59
N ILE A 175 -9.00 -24.89 26.05
CA ILE A 175 -10.39 -25.35 26.25
C ILE A 175 -11.05 -24.38 27.23
N LEU A 176 -11.62 -23.31 26.71
CA LEU A 176 -12.64 -22.58 27.43
C LEU A 176 -13.92 -23.34 27.12
N ASP A 177 -14.26 -24.21 28.07
CA ASP A 177 -15.51 -24.94 28.20
C ASP A 177 -16.61 -24.25 27.40
N TYR A 178 -17.20 -24.93 26.40
CA TYR A 178 -18.22 -24.38 25.50
C TYR A 178 -19.42 -23.79 26.27
N THR A 179 -19.56 -24.19 27.53
CA THR A 179 -20.50 -23.70 28.55
C THR A 179 -20.12 -22.34 29.15
N SER A 180 -18.84 -22.00 29.25
CA SER A 180 -18.29 -20.76 29.82
C SER A 180 -18.23 -19.57 28.83
N THR A 181 -18.44 -19.86 27.54
CA THR A 181 -18.35 -18.93 26.40
C THR A 181 -19.70 -18.54 25.82
N LYS A 182 -20.77 -19.29 26.09
CA LYS A 182 -22.14 -18.92 25.70
C LYS A 182 -22.53 -17.59 26.37
N GLY A 183 -22.69 -16.55 25.55
CA GLY A 183 -23.14 -15.21 25.97
C GLY A 183 -22.05 -14.16 26.19
N LYS A 184 -20.76 -14.49 26.02
CA LYS A 184 -19.69 -13.48 26.03
C LYS A 184 -19.65 -12.73 24.69
N VAL A 185 -19.42 -11.42 24.77
CA VAL A 185 -19.23 -10.56 23.58
C VAL A 185 -18.00 -11.05 22.82
N LYS A 186 -18.17 -11.37 21.54
CA LYS A 186 -17.09 -11.86 20.65
C LYS A 186 -16.40 -10.73 19.88
N ASP A 187 -16.69 -9.47 20.22
CA ASP A 187 -16.06 -8.31 19.61
C ASP A 187 -14.64 -8.11 20.19
N VAL A 188 -13.69 -7.80 19.31
CA VAL A 188 -12.31 -7.47 19.68
C VAL A 188 -12.17 -5.95 19.66
N LYS A 189 -11.95 -5.35 20.82
CA LYS A 189 -11.68 -3.91 20.94
C LYS A 189 -10.30 -3.70 21.55
N ILE A 190 -9.43 -3.06 20.80
CA ILE A 190 -8.06 -2.75 21.20
C ILE A 190 -7.85 -1.25 21.00
N GLU A 191 -7.52 -0.56 22.07
CA GLU A 191 -7.32 0.89 22.05
C GLU A 191 -5.86 1.23 22.34
N ASN A 192 -5.35 2.27 21.66
CA ASN A 192 -4.04 2.89 21.89
C ASN A 192 -2.88 1.88 21.97
N PHE A 193 -2.75 1.02 20.97
CA PHE A 193 -1.61 0.10 20.89
C PHE A 193 -0.55 0.61 19.91
N ASP A 194 0.70 0.31 20.25
CA ASP A 194 1.87 0.61 19.44
C ASP A 194 2.53 -0.69 18.97
N ILE A 195 2.93 -0.74 17.70
CA ILE A 195 3.71 -1.86 17.17
C ILE A 195 5.01 -1.30 16.60
N SER A 196 6.12 -1.89 17.03
CA SER A 196 7.44 -1.60 16.49
C SER A 196 8.15 -2.90 16.13
N PHE A 197 8.85 -2.92 15.00
CA PHE A 197 9.63 -4.07 14.56
C PHE A 197 11.00 -3.61 14.09
N GLY A 198 12.07 -4.21 14.63
CA GLY A 198 13.44 -3.88 14.24
C GLY A 198 13.81 -2.40 14.43
N GLY A 199 13.21 -1.71 15.41
CA GLY A 199 13.44 -0.29 15.68
C GLY A 199 12.65 0.70 14.79
N LYS A 200 11.85 0.21 13.83
CA LYS A 200 10.93 1.03 13.04
C LYS A 200 9.51 0.96 13.62
N GLY A 201 8.87 2.13 13.81
CA GLY A 201 7.46 2.21 14.16
C GLY A 201 6.59 1.73 13.00
N ILE A 202 5.70 0.77 13.26
CA ILE A 202 4.72 0.25 12.30
C ILE A 202 3.36 0.89 12.52
N LEU A 203 2.94 0.98 13.78
CA LEU A 203 1.70 1.62 14.22
C LEU A 203 1.96 2.38 15.52
N SER A 204 1.37 3.57 15.62
CA SER A 204 1.42 4.46 16.77
C SER A 204 0.02 4.89 17.16
N ASN A 205 -0.33 4.73 18.45
CA ASN A 205 -1.64 5.02 19.03
C ASN A 205 -2.82 4.50 18.18
N ALA A 206 -2.68 3.28 17.65
CA ALA A 206 -3.69 2.71 16.77
C ALA A 206 -4.88 2.17 17.59
N ASN A 207 -6.08 2.25 17.00
CA ASN A 207 -7.30 1.69 17.54
C ASN A 207 -7.83 0.64 16.56
N LEU A 208 -8.12 -0.57 17.06
CA LEU A 208 -8.65 -1.68 16.29
C LEU A 208 -9.94 -2.17 16.92
N THR A 209 -11.02 -2.14 16.14
CA THR A 209 -12.34 -2.61 16.57
C THR A 209 -12.87 -3.61 15.54
N LEU A 210 -12.90 -4.89 15.92
CA LEU A 210 -13.45 -5.97 15.12
C LEU A 210 -14.76 -6.44 15.75
N VAL A 211 -15.86 -6.25 15.04
CA VAL A 211 -17.19 -6.69 15.44
C VAL A 211 -17.43 -8.09 14.92
N PHE A 212 -18.01 -8.95 15.75
CA PHE A 212 -18.27 -10.34 15.38
C PHE A 212 -19.16 -10.47 14.14
N GLY A 213 -18.77 -11.35 13.22
CA GLY A 213 -19.49 -11.62 11.97
C GLY A 213 -19.27 -10.60 10.86
N ARG A 214 -18.39 -9.61 11.07
CA ARG A 214 -17.95 -8.69 10.01
C ARG A 214 -16.69 -9.18 9.31
N ARG A 215 -16.51 -8.69 8.08
CA ARG A 215 -15.40 -9.07 7.20
C ARG A 215 -14.58 -7.82 6.88
N TYR A 216 -13.38 -7.78 7.44
CA TYR A 216 -12.46 -6.66 7.36
C TYR A 216 -11.41 -6.91 6.29
N GLY A 217 -11.23 -5.98 5.36
CA GLY A 217 -10.11 -5.95 4.42
C GLY A 217 -9.00 -5.02 4.93
N LEU A 218 -7.80 -5.51 5.16
CA LEU A 218 -6.64 -4.72 5.55
C LEU A 218 -5.83 -4.31 4.32
N VAL A 219 -5.84 -3.01 4.01
CA VAL A 219 -5.20 -2.42 2.83
C VAL A 219 -4.08 -1.48 3.26
N GLY A 220 -2.97 -1.52 2.54
CA GLY A 220 -1.80 -0.66 2.76
C GLY A 220 -0.65 -1.06 1.85
N ARG A 221 0.35 -0.17 1.73
CA ARG A 221 1.54 -0.42 0.90
C ARG A 221 2.41 -1.54 1.47
N ASN A 222 3.24 -2.14 0.61
CA ASN A 222 4.10 -3.24 1.00
C ASN A 222 5.23 -2.77 1.91
N GLY A 223 5.48 -3.52 2.98
CA GLY A 223 6.50 -3.19 3.99
C GLY A 223 6.07 -2.15 5.04
N ILE A 224 4.78 -1.79 5.12
CA ILE A 224 4.24 -0.99 6.23
C ILE A 224 4.03 -1.84 7.50
N GLY A 225 3.89 -3.17 7.37
CA GLY A 225 3.80 -4.09 8.52
C GLY A 225 2.45 -4.79 8.69
N LYS A 226 1.68 -5.00 7.60
CA LYS A 226 0.38 -5.72 7.62
C LYS A 226 0.50 -7.15 8.17
N SER A 227 1.42 -7.94 7.63
CA SER A 227 1.71 -9.29 8.12
C SER A 227 2.21 -9.28 9.57
N THR A 228 2.98 -8.25 9.95
CA THR A 228 3.42 -8.06 11.34
C THR A 228 2.23 -7.82 12.26
N LEU A 229 1.26 -6.98 11.87
CA LEU A 229 0.02 -6.78 12.63
C LEU A 229 -0.77 -8.08 12.80
N LEU A 230 -0.90 -8.89 11.73
CA LEU A 230 -1.58 -10.19 11.85
C LEU A 230 -0.83 -11.14 12.79
N ARG A 231 0.50 -11.16 12.72
CA ARG A 231 1.35 -11.99 13.60
C ARG A 231 1.28 -11.57 15.07
N THR A 232 1.23 -10.28 15.36
CA THR A 232 1.10 -9.80 16.74
C THR A 232 -0.29 -10.10 17.32
N ILE A 233 -1.33 -10.07 16.48
CA ILE A 233 -2.69 -10.50 16.85
C ILE A 233 -2.71 -12.02 17.09
N SER A 234 -2.14 -12.83 16.20
CA SER A 234 -2.15 -14.30 16.31
C SER A 234 -1.41 -14.80 17.55
N LYS A 235 -0.28 -14.16 17.88
CA LYS A 235 0.51 -14.47 19.08
C LYS A 235 -0.08 -13.87 20.37
N ARG A 236 -1.17 -13.11 20.28
CA ARG A 236 -1.78 -12.38 21.41
C ARG A 236 -0.79 -11.47 22.14
N GLU A 237 0.17 -10.88 21.41
CA GLU A 237 1.03 -9.81 21.95
C GLU A 237 0.21 -8.55 22.22
N ILE A 238 -0.85 -8.35 21.43
CA ILE A 238 -1.90 -7.37 21.67
C ILE A 238 -3.00 -8.04 22.51
N ALA A 239 -3.68 -7.26 23.36
CA ALA A 239 -4.71 -7.73 24.30
C ALA A 239 -5.98 -8.31 23.61
N VAL A 240 -5.79 -9.51 23.08
CA VAL A 240 -6.72 -10.55 22.63
C VAL A 240 -7.68 -11.08 23.71
N PRO A 241 -9.02 -10.90 23.75
CA PRO A 241 -9.82 -11.65 24.72
C PRO A 241 -9.60 -13.16 24.56
N THR A 242 -9.31 -13.85 25.67
CA THR A 242 -8.81 -15.24 25.64
C THR A 242 -9.82 -16.26 25.14
N HIS A 243 -11.10 -15.91 25.22
CA HIS A 243 -12.22 -16.72 24.76
C HIS A 243 -12.47 -16.69 23.26
N ILE A 244 -11.72 -15.88 22.51
CA ILE A 244 -11.83 -15.79 21.05
C ILE A 244 -10.77 -16.71 20.44
N SER A 245 -11.22 -17.69 19.66
CA SER A 245 -10.31 -18.55 18.89
C SER A 245 -9.77 -17.78 17.70
N ILE A 246 -8.43 -17.70 17.61
CA ILE A 246 -7.73 -17.02 16.52
C ILE A 246 -6.99 -18.07 15.72
N LEU A 247 -7.11 -17.99 14.39
CA LEU A 247 -6.29 -18.77 13.48
C LEU A 247 -5.70 -17.86 12.42
N HIS A 248 -4.39 -17.96 12.25
CA HIS A 248 -3.64 -17.19 11.28
C HIS A 248 -2.96 -18.11 10.28
N VAL A 249 -3.18 -17.85 8.99
CA VAL A 249 -2.54 -18.55 7.89
C VAL A 249 -1.36 -17.70 7.40
N GLU A 250 -0.17 -17.92 7.96
CA GLU A 250 1.04 -17.14 7.60
C GLU A 250 1.86 -17.75 6.47
N GLN A 251 2.04 -19.07 6.43
CA GLN A 251 3.11 -19.69 5.63
C GLN A 251 2.77 -21.10 5.14
N GLU A 252 3.45 -21.49 4.05
CA GLU A 252 3.40 -22.82 3.46
C GLU A 252 3.67 -23.91 4.50
N MET A 253 2.86 -24.95 4.48
CA MET A 253 3.07 -26.12 5.32
C MET A 253 4.35 -26.83 4.91
N VAL A 254 5.14 -27.27 5.90
CA VAL A 254 6.19 -28.24 5.65
C VAL A 254 5.50 -29.53 5.18
N GLY A 255 6.02 -30.11 4.10
CA GLY A 255 5.44 -31.31 3.53
C GLY A 255 5.76 -32.52 4.40
N ASP A 256 4.73 -33.14 4.94
CA ASP A 256 4.79 -34.36 5.74
C ASP A 256 4.33 -35.58 4.92
N ASP A 257 4.48 -36.77 5.52
CA ASP A 257 4.02 -38.04 4.95
C ASP A 257 2.50 -38.26 5.08
N VAL A 258 1.80 -37.37 5.78
CA VAL A 258 0.35 -37.42 5.99
C VAL A 258 -0.38 -37.15 4.67
N GLU A 259 -1.54 -37.79 4.47
CA GLU A 259 -2.42 -37.54 3.32
C GLU A 259 -3.05 -36.14 3.39
N ALA A 260 -3.35 -35.53 2.24
CA ALA A 260 -3.93 -34.18 2.20
C ALA A 260 -5.27 -34.09 2.97
N ILE A 261 -6.17 -35.05 2.78
CA ILE A 261 -7.46 -35.04 3.49
C ILE A 261 -7.27 -35.20 5.00
N GLN A 262 -6.36 -36.08 5.42
CA GLN A 262 -6.08 -36.31 6.83
C GLN A 262 -5.43 -35.09 7.48
N ALA A 263 -4.58 -34.36 6.76
CA ALA A 263 -3.98 -33.11 7.25
C ALA A 263 -5.02 -31.99 7.47
N VAL A 264 -6.12 -31.98 6.70
CA VAL A 264 -7.26 -31.08 6.92
C VAL A 264 -8.05 -31.51 8.15
N LEU A 265 -8.32 -32.80 8.29
CA LEU A 265 -9.09 -33.35 9.41
C LEU A 265 -8.36 -33.17 10.75
N SER A 266 -7.03 -33.32 10.78
CA SER A 266 -6.19 -33.10 11.97
C SER A 266 -5.96 -31.62 12.29
N ALA A 267 -6.44 -30.68 11.46
CA ALA A 267 -6.40 -29.27 11.80
C ALA A 267 -7.34 -28.94 12.97
N ASP A 268 -8.44 -29.69 13.09
CA ASP A 268 -9.32 -29.60 14.25
C ASP A 268 -8.73 -30.42 15.41
N VAL A 269 -7.85 -29.76 16.16
CA VAL A 269 -7.17 -30.32 17.34
C VAL A 269 -8.18 -30.86 18.35
N TRP A 270 -9.37 -30.25 18.48
CA TRP A 270 -10.40 -30.71 19.41
C TRP A 270 -11.03 -32.02 18.96
N ARG A 271 -11.36 -32.14 17.68
CA ARG A 271 -11.85 -33.40 17.13
C ARG A 271 -10.84 -34.52 17.31
N GLU A 272 -9.57 -34.26 17.01
CA GLU A 272 -8.51 -35.27 17.17
C GLU A 272 -8.31 -35.66 18.64
N HIS A 273 -8.35 -34.70 19.56
CA HIS A 273 -8.29 -34.96 21.00
C HIS A 273 -9.46 -35.83 21.47
N LEU A 274 -10.68 -35.48 21.10
CA LEU A 274 -11.89 -36.23 21.49
C LEU A 274 -11.90 -37.66 20.92
N LEU A 275 -11.44 -37.84 19.67
CA LEU A 275 -11.31 -39.17 19.06
C LEU A 275 -10.22 -40.00 19.75
N ASN A 276 -9.12 -39.38 20.19
CA ASN A 276 -8.08 -40.07 20.95
C ASN A 276 -8.57 -40.44 22.37
N GLU A 277 -9.32 -39.55 23.03
CA GLU A 277 -9.99 -39.84 24.30
C GLU A 277 -10.99 -40.98 24.15
N GLU A 278 -11.84 -40.95 23.12
CA GLU A 278 -12.80 -42.01 22.80
C GLU A 278 -12.10 -43.37 22.62
N ARG A 279 -11.01 -43.42 21.82
CA ARG A 279 -10.21 -44.65 21.65
C ARG A 279 -9.60 -45.12 22.97
N SER A 280 -9.11 -44.21 23.80
CA SER A 280 -8.49 -44.55 25.09
C SER A 280 -9.52 -45.11 26.08
N LEU A 281 -10.73 -44.55 26.13
CA LEU A 281 -11.83 -45.02 26.96
C LEU A 281 -12.36 -46.37 26.47
N ASN A 282 -12.52 -46.53 25.16
CA ASN A 282 -12.92 -47.81 24.55
C ASN A 282 -11.87 -48.90 24.83
N ALA A 283 -10.58 -48.58 24.79
CA ALA A 283 -9.51 -49.51 25.17
C ALA A 283 -9.60 -49.91 26.65
N GLN A 284 -9.80 -48.93 27.55
CA GLN A 284 -9.97 -49.20 29.00
C GLN A 284 -11.22 -50.05 29.29
N ILE A 285 -12.34 -49.79 28.62
CA ILE A 285 -13.57 -50.60 28.77
C ILE A 285 -13.32 -52.03 28.29
N ASN A 286 -12.69 -52.21 27.13
CA ASN A 286 -12.35 -53.53 26.60
C ASN A 286 -11.37 -54.29 27.52
N GLU A 287 -10.38 -53.62 28.10
CA GLU A 287 -9.46 -54.22 29.08
C GLU A 287 -10.19 -54.68 30.36
N LEU A 288 -11.12 -53.87 30.87
CA LEU A 288 -11.97 -54.23 32.02
C LEU A 288 -12.98 -55.34 31.71
N GLU A 289 -13.23 -55.65 30.43
CA GLU A 289 -14.07 -56.78 30.00
C GLU A 289 -13.27 -58.06 29.75
N THR A 290 -12.05 -57.95 29.22
CA THR A 290 -11.22 -59.11 28.83
C THR A 290 -10.30 -59.63 29.93
N SER A 291 -9.83 -58.76 30.84
CA SER A 291 -8.99 -59.15 31.97
C SER A 291 -9.41 -58.43 33.25
N PRO A 292 -10.52 -58.86 33.90
CA PRO A 292 -10.91 -58.31 35.20
C PRO A 292 -9.85 -58.63 36.24
N ASP A 293 -9.38 -57.60 36.95
CA ASP A 293 -8.38 -57.72 37.99
C ASP A 293 -8.97 -58.53 39.17
N PRO A 294 -8.43 -59.72 39.53
CA PRO A 294 -9.05 -60.63 40.49
C PRO A 294 -9.12 -60.11 41.94
N ASN A 295 -8.55 -58.94 42.22
CA ASN A 295 -8.56 -58.28 43.53
C ASN A 295 -9.54 -57.09 43.62
N MET A 296 -10.28 -56.76 42.56
CA MET A 296 -11.29 -55.69 42.56
C MET A 296 -12.67 -56.24 42.94
N ASP A 297 -13.36 -55.60 43.89
CA ASP A 297 -14.75 -55.92 44.23
C ASP A 297 -15.67 -55.69 43.01
N ASP A 298 -16.59 -56.61 42.73
CA ASP A 298 -17.56 -56.52 41.62
C ASP A 298 -18.32 -55.18 41.58
N THR A 299 -18.66 -54.62 42.76
CA THR A 299 -19.31 -53.31 42.89
C THR A 299 -18.43 -52.14 42.47
N ASN A 300 -17.11 -52.22 42.68
CA ASN A 300 -16.18 -51.16 42.24
C ASN A 300 -15.92 -51.27 40.73
N LEU A 301 -15.87 -52.49 40.20
CA LEU A 301 -15.79 -52.76 38.76
C LEU A 301 -17.00 -52.20 38.00
N GLU A 302 -18.22 -52.38 38.52
CA GLU A 302 -19.43 -51.81 37.94
C GLU A 302 -19.45 -50.27 38.01
N GLN A 303 -19.11 -49.68 39.15
CA GLN A 303 -19.06 -48.20 39.29
C GLN A 303 -18.03 -47.56 38.35
N MET A 304 -16.87 -48.20 38.18
CA MET A 304 -15.82 -47.71 37.30
C MET A 304 -16.26 -47.79 35.83
N LYS A 305 -16.90 -48.89 35.41
CA LYS A 305 -17.52 -49.02 34.08
C LYS A 305 -18.62 -47.98 33.85
N GLU A 306 -19.47 -47.73 34.85
CA GLU A 306 -20.55 -46.74 34.74
C GLU A 306 -20.00 -45.32 34.56
N SER A 307 -18.92 -44.97 35.30
CA SER A 307 -18.25 -43.67 35.17
C SER A 307 -17.55 -43.46 33.82
N LEU A 308 -16.92 -44.52 33.27
CA LEU A 308 -16.29 -44.49 31.96
C LEU A 308 -17.34 -44.34 30.86
N ASN A 309 -18.46 -45.08 30.95
CA ASN A 309 -19.58 -44.96 30.02
C ASN A 309 -20.26 -43.59 30.06
N ALA A 310 -20.39 -42.97 31.24
CA ALA A 310 -20.89 -41.60 31.37
C ALA A 310 -19.95 -40.60 30.67
N SER A 311 -18.64 -40.74 30.88
CA SER A 311 -17.63 -39.88 30.23
C SER A 311 -17.62 -40.08 28.70
N LEU A 312 -17.79 -41.32 28.25
CA LEU A 312 -17.90 -41.67 26.83
C LEU A 312 -19.15 -41.03 26.20
N LYS A 313 -20.29 -41.06 26.90
CA LYS A 313 -21.52 -40.40 26.45
C LYS A 313 -21.35 -38.89 26.30
N ASP A 314 -20.66 -38.24 27.24
CA ASP A 314 -20.33 -36.81 27.15
C ASP A 314 -19.42 -36.51 25.94
N ILE A 315 -18.46 -37.40 25.63
CA ILE A 315 -17.60 -37.28 24.44
C ILE A 315 -18.42 -37.45 23.15
N TYR A 316 -19.31 -38.44 23.08
CA TYR A 316 -20.18 -38.59 21.90
C TYR A 316 -21.06 -37.37 21.67
N GLN A 317 -21.61 -36.77 22.74
CA GLN A 317 -22.39 -35.54 22.62
C GLN A 317 -21.53 -34.38 22.07
N LYS A 318 -20.27 -34.25 22.53
CA LYS A 318 -19.32 -33.26 22.00
C LYS A 318 -18.94 -33.53 20.54
N LEU A 319 -18.75 -34.79 20.15
CA LEU A 319 -18.44 -35.19 18.77
C LEU A 319 -19.62 -34.94 17.83
N GLU A 320 -20.85 -35.13 18.31
CA GLU A 320 -22.09 -34.80 17.59
C GLU A 320 -22.22 -33.29 17.39
N ASP A 321 -21.96 -32.48 18.44
CA ASP A 321 -21.95 -31.02 18.37
C ASP A 321 -20.91 -30.47 17.35
N ILE A 322 -19.78 -31.16 17.18
CA ILE A 322 -18.73 -30.82 16.20
C ILE A 322 -19.10 -31.30 14.78
N GLU A 323 -20.16 -32.11 14.64
CA GLU A 323 -20.55 -32.81 13.42
C GLU A 323 -19.41 -33.68 12.85
N SER A 324 -18.75 -34.47 13.71
CA SER A 324 -17.58 -35.28 13.33
C SER A 324 -17.84 -36.23 12.15
N ASP A 325 -19.06 -36.75 12.02
CA ASP A 325 -19.44 -37.67 10.92
C ASP A 325 -19.46 -37.00 9.55
N LYS A 326 -19.80 -35.70 9.49
CA LYS A 326 -19.82 -34.91 8.24
C LYS A 326 -18.46 -34.29 7.92
N ALA A 327 -17.48 -34.44 8.82
CA ALA A 327 -16.19 -33.77 8.71
C ALA A 327 -15.43 -34.16 7.43
N GLU A 328 -15.41 -35.45 7.07
CA GLU A 328 -14.70 -35.92 5.88
C GLU A 328 -15.30 -35.36 4.59
N ALA A 329 -16.62 -35.41 4.46
CA ALA A 329 -17.32 -34.85 3.31
C ALA A 329 -17.10 -33.34 3.19
N ARG A 330 -17.09 -32.63 4.33
CA ARG A 330 -16.79 -31.18 4.38
C ARG A 330 -15.35 -30.89 3.98
N ALA A 331 -14.38 -31.65 4.48
CA ALA A 331 -12.97 -31.50 4.13
C ALA A 331 -12.73 -31.76 2.63
N ALA A 332 -13.33 -32.82 2.08
CA ALA A 332 -13.27 -33.14 0.65
C ALA A 332 -13.88 -32.04 -0.22
N ALA A 333 -15.02 -31.45 0.20
CA ALA A 333 -15.66 -30.34 -0.50
C ALA A 333 -14.78 -29.07 -0.52
N ILE A 334 -14.15 -28.72 0.60
CA ILE A 334 -13.22 -27.59 0.69
C ILE A 334 -11.98 -27.82 -0.19
N LEU A 335 -11.39 -29.01 -0.13
CA LEU A 335 -10.26 -29.38 -0.97
C LEU A 335 -10.61 -29.31 -2.46
N SER A 336 -11.75 -29.88 -2.86
CA SER A 336 -12.22 -29.82 -4.25
C SER A 336 -12.46 -28.39 -4.72
N GLY A 337 -13.08 -27.54 -3.87
CA GLY A 337 -13.30 -26.12 -4.17
C GLY A 337 -12.02 -25.30 -4.34
N LEU A 338 -10.96 -25.64 -3.59
CA LEU A 338 -9.62 -25.05 -3.76
C LEU A 338 -8.83 -25.65 -4.94
N GLY A 339 -9.43 -26.55 -5.70
CA GLY A 339 -8.87 -27.14 -6.92
C GLY A 339 -8.10 -28.45 -6.72
N PHE A 340 -8.24 -29.13 -5.58
CA PHE A 340 -7.70 -30.49 -5.41
C PHE A 340 -8.60 -31.52 -6.08
N PRO A 341 -8.15 -32.19 -7.16
CA PRO A 341 -8.89 -33.31 -7.73
C PRO A 341 -8.97 -34.44 -6.71
N SER A 342 -10.07 -35.19 -6.74
CA SER A 342 -10.36 -36.27 -5.79
C SER A 342 -9.22 -37.29 -5.68
N ASP A 343 -8.56 -37.61 -6.81
CA ASP A 343 -7.43 -38.55 -6.86
C ASP A 343 -6.23 -38.09 -6.03
N LYS A 344 -6.07 -36.76 -5.85
CA LYS A 344 -4.97 -36.18 -5.08
C LYS A 344 -5.28 -36.07 -3.58
N HIS A 345 -6.51 -36.35 -3.13
CA HIS A 345 -6.88 -36.22 -1.71
C HIS A 345 -6.06 -37.18 -0.81
N HIS A 346 -5.68 -38.33 -1.35
CA HIS A 346 -4.90 -39.37 -0.67
C HIS A 346 -3.39 -39.28 -0.90
N ASN A 347 -2.92 -38.28 -1.65
CA ASN A 347 -1.49 -38.11 -1.86
C ASN A 347 -0.83 -37.49 -0.62
N ALA A 348 0.38 -37.95 -0.31
CA ALA A 348 1.17 -37.42 0.81
C ALA A 348 1.53 -35.94 0.59
N THR A 349 1.48 -35.15 1.66
CA THR A 349 1.64 -33.69 1.57
C THR A 349 3.00 -33.25 1.01
N LYS A 350 4.05 -34.04 1.21
CA LYS A 350 5.39 -33.83 0.63
C LYS A 350 5.43 -33.82 -0.89
N THR A 351 4.50 -34.52 -1.56
CA THR A 351 4.48 -34.63 -3.04
C THR A 351 3.95 -33.36 -3.72
N PHE A 352 3.23 -32.52 -2.97
CA PHE A 352 2.72 -31.26 -3.46
C PHE A 352 3.80 -30.19 -3.54
N SER A 353 3.72 -29.31 -4.54
CA SER A 353 4.53 -28.10 -4.62
C SER A 353 4.07 -27.06 -3.59
N GLY A 354 4.90 -26.05 -3.31
CA GLY A 354 4.62 -25.00 -2.31
C GLY A 354 3.24 -24.37 -2.44
N GLY A 355 2.81 -24.01 -3.67
CA GLY A 355 1.48 -23.45 -3.92
C GLY A 355 0.33 -24.39 -3.55
N TRP A 356 0.46 -25.70 -3.78
CA TRP A 356 -0.52 -26.69 -3.33
C TRP A 356 -0.50 -26.84 -1.80
N ARG A 357 0.67 -26.75 -1.16
CA ARG A 357 0.77 -26.77 0.32
C ARG A 357 0.16 -25.52 0.96
N MET A 358 0.26 -24.37 0.31
CA MET A 358 -0.44 -23.15 0.72
C MET A 358 -1.96 -23.32 0.65
N ARG A 359 -2.47 -23.90 -0.45
CA ARG A 359 -3.91 -24.24 -0.55
C ARG A 359 -4.35 -25.21 0.53
N LEU A 360 -3.51 -26.16 0.90
CA LEU A 360 -3.80 -27.07 2.00
C LEU A 360 -3.84 -26.34 3.35
N ALA A 361 -2.93 -25.40 3.60
CA ALA A 361 -2.97 -24.55 4.80
C ALA A 361 -4.25 -23.72 4.88
N LEU A 362 -4.69 -23.16 3.74
CA LEU A 362 -5.97 -22.47 3.63
C LEU A 362 -7.15 -23.42 3.88
N ALA A 363 -7.12 -24.63 3.32
CA ALA A 363 -8.16 -25.65 3.54
C ALA A 363 -8.31 -26.01 5.03
N ARG A 364 -7.18 -26.22 5.72
CA ARG A 364 -7.14 -26.44 7.18
C ARG A 364 -7.82 -25.30 7.92
N ALA A 365 -7.49 -24.07 7.56
CA ALA A 365 -8.02 -22.91 8.24
C ALA A 365 -9.52 -22.68 8.02
N LEU A 366 -10.00 -22.93 6.79
CA LEU A 366 -11.43 -22.87 6.47
C LEU A 366 -12.21 -24.00 7.15
N PHE A 367 -11.57 -25.16 7.39
CA PHE A 367 -12.17 -26.29 8.08
C PHE A 367 -12.36 -26.04 9.58
N CYS A 368 -11.37 -25.44 10.27
CA CYS A 368 -11.41 -25.17 11.71
C CYS A 368 -12.50 -24.19 12.15
N ARG A 369 -12.96 -23.29 11.27
CA ARG A 369 -14.00 -22.26 11.56
C ARG A 369 -13.77 -21.47 12.86
N PRO A 370 -12.63 -20.77 13.01
CA PRO A 370 -12.33 -19.95 14.18
C PRO A 370 -13.30 -18.76 14.34
N ASP A 371 -13.35 -18.17 15.53
CA ASP A 371 -14.12 -16.94 15.80
C ASP A 371 -13.50 -15.70 15.09
N LEU A 372 -12.17 -15.69 14.95
CA LEU A 372 -11.40 -14.72 14.19
C LEU A 372 -10.44 -15.44 13.22
N LEU A 373 -10.76 -15.38 11.93
CA LEU A 373 -9.91 -15.91 10.86
C LEU A 373 -9.03 -14.79 10.29
N LEU A 374 -7.71 -14.98 10.33
CA LEU A 374 -6.73 -14.07 9.75
C LEU A 374 -6.13 -14.70 8.48
N LEU A 375 -6.31 -14.04 7.34
CA LEU A 375 -5.76 -14.48 6.05
C LEU A 375 -4.77 -13.44 5.52
N ASP A 376 -3.52 -13.85 5.29
CA ASP A 376 -2.50 -13.00 4.67
C ASP A 376 -2.35 -13.36 3.18
N GLU A 377 -2.83 -12.48 2.30
CA GLU A 377 -2.82 -12.62 0.84
C GLU A 377 -3.28 -14.01 0.33
N PRO A 378 -4.51 -14.45 0.65
CA PRO A 378 -4.98 -15.80 0.35
C PRO A 378 -5.19 -16.05 -1.14
N THR A 379 -5.31 -15.01 -1.96
CA THR A 379 -5.45 -15.10 -3.42
C THR A 379 -4.13 -15.44 -4.11
N ASN A 380 -2.99 -15.25 -3.44
CA ASN A 380 -1.69 -15.63 -4.00
C ASN A 380 -1.66 -17.15 -4.25
N MET A 381 -1.16 -17.56 -5.42
CA MET A 381 -1.05 -18.97 -5.84
C MET A 381 -2.41 -19.70 -6.08
N LEU A 382 -3.54 -18.99 -6.03
CA LEU A 382 -4.85 -19.51 -6.41
C LEU A 382 -5.13 -19.22 -7.88
N ASP A 383 -5.73 -20.21 -8.55
CA ASP A 383 -6.25 -20.02 -9.90
C ASP A 383 -7.58 -19.26 -9.86
N ILE A 384 -7.97 -18.66 -10.98
CA ILE A 384 -9.25 -17.95 -11.15
C ILE A 384 -10.46 -18.77 -10.60
N PRO A 385 -10.60 -20.08 -10.87
CA PRO A 385 -11.73 -20.85 -10.34
C PRO A 385 -11.68 -21.02 -8.82
N ALA A 386 -10.48 -21.22 -8.26
CA ALA A 386 -10.29 -21.38 -6.82
C ALA A 386 -10.50 -20.06 -6.07
N VAL A 387 -10.08 -18.92 -6.65
CA VAL A 387 -10.37 -17.57 -6.12
C VAL A 387 -11.88 -17.34 -6.11
N ALA A 388 -12.57 -17.60 -7.22
CA ALA A 388 -14.01 -17.37 -7.31
C ALA A 388 -14.80 -18.27 -6.34
N TRP A 389 -14.40 -19.53 -6.15
CA TRP A 389 -14.96 -20.40 -5.11
C TRP A 389 -14.70 -19.86 -3.70
N LEU A 390 -13.47 -19.43 -3.42
CA LEU A 390 -13.08 -18.87 -2.12
C LEU A 390 -13.90 -17.61 -1.79
N GLU A 391 -14.13 -16.73 -2.75
CA GLU A 391 -14.97 -15.55 -2.59
C GLU A 391 -16.41 -15.92 -2.19
N GLN A 392 -17.03 -16.86 -2.91
CA GLN A 392 -18.38 -17.34 -2.59
C GLN A 392 -18.45 -18.00 -1.22
N TYR A 393 -17.42 -18.76 -0.85
CA TYR A 393 -17.31 -19.41 0.45
C TYR A 393 -17.16 -18.39 1.59
N LEU A 394 -16.25 -17.41 1.43
CA LEU A 394 -15.99 -16.35 2.43
C LEU A 394 -17.16 -15.37 2.55
N LYS A 395 -17.95 -15.16 1.50
CA LYS A 395 -19.17 -14.34 1.54
C LYS A 395 -20.23 -14.92 2.48
N LYS A 396 -20.31 -16.25 2.57
CA LYS A 396 -21.20 -17.00 3.48
C LYS A 396 -20.56 -17.27 4.86
N TRP A 397 -19.38 -16.71 5.13
CA TRP A 397 -18.66 -16.95 6.38
C TRP A 397 -19.35 -16.28 7.58
N PRO A 398 -19.68 -17.04 8.66
CA PRO A 398 -20.49 -16.52 9.76
C PRO A 398 -19.69 -15.80 10.86
N SER A 399 -18.39 -16.07 10.99
CA SER A 399 -17.55 -15.48 12.03
C SER A 399 -16.75 -14.28 11.52
N THR A 400 -15.88 -13.72 12.36
CA THR A 400 -15.09 -12.54 12.01
C THR A 400 -13.96 -12.93 11.06
N LEU A 401 -13.81 -12.16 9.99
CA LEU A 401 -12.76 -12.37 8.99
C LEU A 401 -11.90 -11.10 8.90
N LEU A 402 -10.58 -11.24 8.94
CA LEU A 402 -9.63 -10.18 8.61
C LEU A 402 -8.71 -10.67 7.49
N VAL A 403 -8.86 -10.10 6.30
CA VAL A 403 -8.06 -10.46 5.12
C VAL A 403 -7.14 -9.33 4.73
N VAL A 404 -5.85 -9.62 4.60
CA VAL A 404 -4.91 -8.77 3.85
C VAL A 404 -4.97 -9.21 2.40
N SER A 405 -5.29 -8.30 1.49
CA SER A 405 -5.24 -8.57 0.06
C SER A 405 -4.88 -7.32 -0.73
N HIS A 406 -4.22 -7.52 -1.86
CA HIS A 406 -4.01 -6.50 -2.88
C HIS A 406 -5.02 -6.58 -4.03
N ASP A 407 -5.83 -7.62 -4.04
CA ASP A 407 -6.87 -7.82 -5.05
C ASP A 407 -8.09 -6.95 -4.72
N ARG A 408 -8.39 -6.03 -5.64
CA ARG A 408 -9.49 -5.08 -5.50
C ARG A 408 -10.85 -5.74 -5.66
N GLU A 409 -10.97 -6.73 -6.54
CA GLU A 409 -12.27 -7.39 -6.81
C GLU A 409 -12.63 -8.34 -5.68
N PHE A 410 -11.66 -9.11 -5.22
CA PHE A 410 -11.81 -9.96 -4.04
C PHE A 410 -12.25 -9.15 -2.81
N LEU A 411 -11.59 -8.01 -2.55
CA LEU A 411 -11.96 -7.15 -1.42
C LEU A 411 -13.33 -6.50 -1.59
N ASP A 412 -13.74 -6.18 -2.83
CA ASP A 412 -15.05 -5.57 -3.08
C ASP A 412 -16.21 -6.55 -2.83
N GLU A 413 -16.01 -7.84 -3.14
CA GLU A 413 -17.02 -8.89 -2.92
C GLU A 413 -17.05 -9.42 -1.49
N VAL A 414 -15.88 -9.58 -0.85
CA VAL A 414 -15.77 -10.21 0.47
C VAL A 414 -15.87 -9.20 1.62
N ALA A 415 -15.24 -8.04 1.52
CA ALA A 415 -15.11 -7.12 2.64
C ALA A 415 -16.38 -6.29 2.87
N THR A 416 -16.81 -6.21 4.14
CA THR A 416 -17.86 -5.28 4.60
C THR A 416 -17.28 -3.96 5.09
N ASP A 417 -16.03 -4.00 5.51
CA ASP A 417 -15.31 -2.89 6.10
C ASP A 417 -13.84 -2.93 5.68
N ILE A 418 -13.21 -1.77 5.51
CA ILE A 418 -11.80 -1.64 5.13
C ILE A 418 -11.02 -0.98 6.26
N LEU A 419 -9.92 -1.62 6.65
CA LEU A 419 -8.89 -1.06 7.51
C LEU A 419 -7.74 -0.58 6.63
N HIS A 420 -7.49 0.73 6.64
CA HIS A 420 -6.42 1.34 5.85
C HIS A 420 -5.23 1.67 6.74
N GLN A 421 -4.12 0.96 6.54
CA GLN A 421 -2.87 1.21 7.25
C GLN A 421 -1.97 2.16 6.46
N HIS A 422 -1.74 3.35 7.00
CA HIS A 422 -0.90 4.39 6.39
C HIS A 422 -0.29 5.29 7.47
N SER A 423 0.86 5.91 7.18
CA SER A 423 1.51 6.91 8.07
C SER A 423 1.58 6.51 9.55
N GLU A 424 1.92 5.24 9.84
CA GLU A 424 1.97 4.68 11.20
C GLU A 424 0.62 4.74 11.96
N ARG A 425 -0.49 4.82 11.24
CA ARG A 425 -1.87 4.87 11.74
C ARG A 425 -2.73 3.80 11.07
N LEU A 426 -3.88 3.55 11.69
CA LEU A 426 -4.88 2.62 11.20
C LEU A 426 -6.24 3.32 11.15
N ASP A 427 -6.74 3.56 9.94
CA ASP A 427 -8.03 4.18 9.72
C ASP A 427 -9.09 3.14 9.38
N TYR A 428 -10.30 3.33 9.91
CA TYR A 428 -11.44 2.46 9.66
C TYR A 428 -12.44 3.11 8.70
N TYR A 429 -12.85 2.34 7.70
CA TYR A 429 -13.84 2.72 6.71
C TYR A 429 -14.93 1.65 6.64
N LYS A 430 -16.19 2.07 6.68
CA LYS A 430 -17.34 1.19 6.50
C LYS A 430 -17.70 1.14 5.01
N GLY A 431 -17.90 -0.05 4.47
CA GLY A 431 -18.24 -0.26 3.07
C GLY A 431 -17.25 -1.16 2.35
N ASN A 432 -17.55 -1.44 1.08
CA ASN A 432 -16.69 -2.22 0.19
C ASN A 432 -15.45 -1.41 -0.25
N PHE A 433 -14.55 -2.04 -0.99
CA PHE A 433 -13.32 -1.42 -1.45
C PHE A 433 -13.57 -0.19 -2.34
N ALA A 434 -14.56 -0.26 -3.25
CA ALA A 434 -14.90 0.85 -4.13
C ALA A 434 -15.36 2.10 -3.36
N GLN A 435 -16.22 1.93 -2.35
CA GLN A 435 -16.68 3.02 -1.49
C GLN A 435 -15.53 3.60 -0.65
N PHE A 436 -14.65 2.74 -0.14
CA PHE A 436 -13.44 3.16 0.56
C PHE A 436 -12.57 4.06 -0.33
N TYR A 437 -12.29 3.64 -1.56
CA TYR A 437 -11.42 4.40 -2.47
C TYR A 437 -12.00 5.77 -2.81
N ALA A 438 -13.31 5.83 -3.11
CA ALA A 438 -14.01 7.10 -3.36
C ALA A 438 -13.97 8.04 -2.14
N ASN A 439 -14.26 7.52 -0.94
CA ASN A 439 -14.22 8.29 0.30
C ASN A 439 -12.80 8.77 0.64
N LYS A 440 -11.78 7.94 0.38
CA LYS A 440 -10.36 8.29 0.56
C LYS A 440 -9.99 9.45 -0.36
N GLU A 441 -10.34 9.37 -1.65
CA GLU A 441 -10.06 10.44 -2.61
C GLU A 441 -10.79 11.75 -2.26
N GLU A 442 -12.04 11.67 -1.84
CA GLU A 442 -12.83 12.83 -1.45
C GLU A 442 -12.21 13.53 -0.23
N ARG A 443 -11.88 12.77 0.81
CA ARG A 443 -11.16 13.29 1.98
C ARG A 443 -9.84 13.94 1.57
N ARG A 444 -9.08 13.32 0.68
CA ARG A 444 -7.81 13.87 0.18
C ARG A 444 -8.02 15.20 -0.55
N LYS A 445 -9.00 15.27 -1.47
CA LYS A 445 -9.33 16.51 -2.21
C LYS A 445 -9.79 17.62 -1.26
N ASN A 446 -10.56 17.27 -0.22
CA ASN A 446 -11.00 18.24 0.79
C ASN A 446 -9.84 18.74 1.64
N HIS A 447 -8.98 17.85 2.17
CA HIS A 447 -7.78 18.24 2.92
C HIS A 447 -6.81 19.08 2.08
N GLN A 448 -6.63 18.75 0.80
CA GLN A 448 -5.81 19.54 -0.12
C GLN A 448 -6.36 20.97 -0.28
N ARG A 449 -7.66 21.12 -0.51
CA ARG A 449 -8.32 22.43 -0.64
C ARG A 449 -8.27 23.24 0.66
N GLU A 450 -8.52 22.59 1.79
CA GLU A 450 -8.40 23.22 3.11
C GLU A 450 -6.97 23.72 3.34
N TYR A 451 -5.97 22.90 3.04
CA TYR A 451 -4.56 23.29 3.14
C TYR A 451 -4.21 24.47 2.23
N GLU A 452 -4.60 24.41 0.96
CA GLU A 452 -4.37 25.49 -0.02
C GLU A 452 -5.04 26.80 0.40
N SER A 453 -6.30 26.75 0.85
CA SER A 453 -7.04 27.93 1.31
C SER A 453 -6.39 28.59 2.53
N GLN A 454 -5.90 27.78 3.47
CA GLN A 454 -5.21 28.29 4.66
C GLN A 454 -3.81 28.81 4.33
N MET A 455 -3.11 28.18 3.39
CA MET A 455 -1.82 28.67 2.90
C MET A 455 -1.96 30.01 2.18
N GLN A 456 -2.97 30.17 1.32
CA GLN A 456 -3.29 31.44 0.67
C GLN A 456 -3.66 32.52 1.72
N TYR A 457 -4.45 32.15 2.72
CA TYR A 457 -4.79 33.08 3.82
C TYR A 457 -3.55 33.51 4.62
N ARG A 458 -2.64 32.57 4.90
CA ARG A 458 -1.35 32.87 5.55
C ARG A 458 -0.47 33.77 4.69
N GLN A 459 -0.36 33.50 3.39
CA GLN A 459 0.39 34.35 2.46
C GLN A 459 -0.19 35.77 2.40
N HIS A 460 -1.51 35.91 2.27
CA HIS A 460 -2.16 37.22 2.27
C HIS A 460 -1.93 38.00 3.59
N LEU A 461 -2.00 37.33 4.74
CA LEU A 461 -1.66 37.95 6.02
C LEU A 461 -0.17 38.36 6.09
N GLN A 462 0.73 37.53 5.56
CA GLN A 462 2.16 37.80 5.53
C GLN A 462 2.48 39.01 4.63
N ASP A 463 1.90 39.07 3.43
CA ASP A 463 2.05 40.21 2.51
C ASP A 463 1.55 41.52 3.12
N PHE A 464 0.43 41.46 3.86
CA PHE A 464 -0.09 42.61 4.59
C PHE A 464 0.86 43.04 5.71
N ILE A 465 1.41 42.09 6.47
CA ILE A 465 2.39 42.37 7.51
C ILE A 465 3.63 43.02 6.89
N ASP A 466 4.20 42.44 5.84
CA ASP A 466 5.45 42.91 5.24
C ASP A 466 5.31 44.30 4.62
N ARG A 467 4.17 44.60 3.98
CA ARG A 467 3.88 45.93 3.42
C ARG A 467 3.68 47.00 4.50
N TRP A 468 3.05 46.67 5.62
CA TRP A 468 2.58 47.68 6.59
C TRP A 468 3.31 47.68 7.94
N ARG A 469 4.28 46.78 8.16
CA ARG A 469 5.06 46.67 9.41
C ARG A 469 5.83 47.94 9.77
N TYR A 470 6.31 48.67 8.77
CA TYR A 470 7.14 49.87 8.96
C TYR A 470 6.34 51.19 8.93
N ASN A 471 5.04 51.14 8.62
CA ASN A 471 4.19 52.33 8.58
C ASN A 471 3.58 52.62 9.97
N ALA A 472 3.93 53.76 10.57
CA ALA A 472 3.53 54.14 11.92
C ALA A 472 2.00 54.18 12.16
N LYS A 473 1.18 54.49 11.14
CA LYS A 473 -0.29 54.55 11.27
C LYS A 473 -0.97 53.18 11.24
N ARG A 474 -0.41 52.21 10.49
CA ARG A 474 -0.98 50.86 10.32
C ARG A 474 -0.25 49.76 11.09
N ALA A 475 0.87 50.09 11.74
CA ALA A 475 1.60 49.23 12.66
C ALA A 475 0.73 48.48 13.71
N PRO A 476 -0.28 49.09 14.38
CA PRO A 476 -1.13 48.35 15.32
C PRO A 476 -2.02 47.28 14.64
N GLN A 477 -2.46 47.53 13.39
CA GLN A 477 -3.22 46.54 12.61
C GLN A 477 -2.32 45.39 12.15
N ALA A 478 -1.11 45.70 11.68
CA ALA A 478 -0.09 44.69 11.34
C ALA A 478 0.24 43.81 12.56
N GLN A 479 0.40 44.40 13.76
CA GLN A 479 0.59 43.65 15.01
C GLN A 479 -0.60 42.74 15.36
N SER A 480 -1.84 43.18 15.12
CA SER A 480 -3.00 42.30 15.33
C SER A 480 -3.01 41.10 14.36
N LYS A 481 -2.59 41.31 13.10
CA LYS A 481 -2.51 40.26 12.09
C LYS A 481 -1.37 39.28 12.39
N ILE A 482 -0.23 39.75 12.94
CA ILE A 482 0.84 38.88 13.45
C ILE A 482 0.30 37.96 14.55
N LYS A 483 -0.47 38.50 15.50
CA LYS A 483 -1.07 37.71 16.58
C LYS A 483 -2.11 36.70 16.06
N ILE A 484 -2.80 37.02 14.96
CA ILE A 484 -3.70 36.07 14.28
C ILE A 484 -2.90 34.97 13.59
N LEU A 485 -1.79 35.32 12.92
CA LEU A 485 -0.90 34.37 12.27
C LEU A 485 -0.29 33.38 13.28
N GLU A 486 0.14 33.85 14.45
CA GLU A 486 0.66 33.01 15.55
C GLU A 486 -0.38 32.09 16.19
N LYS A 487 -1.66 32.49 16.14
CA LYS A 487 -2.78 31.68 16.67
C LYS A 487 -3.33 30.66 15.68
N LEU A 488 -3.01 30.80 14.38
CA LEU A 488 -3.45 29.83 13.39
C LEU A 488 -2.76 28.48 13.66
N PRO A 489 -3.51 27.36 13.74
CA PRO A 489 -2.93 26.05 14.00
C PRO A 489 -1.87 25.70 12.96
N VAL A 490 -0.77 25.09 13.39
CA VAL A 490 0.23 24.54 12.46
C VAL A 490 -0.45 23.44 11.65
N LEU A 491 -0.51 23.62 10.34
CA LEU A 491 -1.04 22.63 9.43
C LEU A 491 0.05 21.66 9.06
N ASP A 492 -0.26 20.37 9.13
CA ASP A 492 0.54 19.35 8.49
C ASP A 492 0.34 19.46 6.97
N PRO A 493 1.40 19.42 6.16
CA PRO A 493 1.28 19.39 4.71
C PRO A 493 0.49 18.13 4.28
N PRO A 494 -0.31 18.22 3.21
CA PRO A 494 -1.00 17.05 2.68
C PRO A 494 0.02 15.97 2.34
N GLU A 495 -0.30 14.73 2.69
CA GLU A 495 0.57 13.59 2.42
C GLU A 495 0.82 13.47 0.92
N ILE A 496 2.08 13.61 0.51
CA ILE A 496 2.48 13.42 -0.89
C ILE A 496 2.49 11.92 -1.15
N GLU A 497 1.50 11.43 -1.90
CA GLU A 497 1.56 10.06 -2.40
C GLU A 497 2.73 9.96 -3.38
N PHE A 498 3.67 9.07 -3.06
CA PHE A 498 4.74 8.70 -3.99
C PHE A 498 4.11 7.94 -5.15
N ILE A 499 3.84 8.65 -6.24
CA ILE A 499 3.37 8.03 -7.48
C ILE A 499 4.49 7.14 -8.01
N VAL A 500 4.24 5.83 -7.96
CA VAL A 500 5.12 4.87 -8.60
C VAL A 500 4.84 4.94 -10.10
N THR A 501 5.86 5.25 -10.89
CA THR A 501 5.76 5.20 -12.36
C THR A 501 6.68 4.11 -12.87
N PHE A 502 6.18 3.24 -13.75
CA PHE A 502 6.98 2.26 -14.47
C PHE A 502 7.14 2.72 -15.92
N LYS A 503 8.34 2.58 -16.47
CA LYS A 503 8.60 2.91 -17.89
C LYS A 503 9.48 1.85 -18.54
N PHE A 504 8.91 1.14 -19.51
CA PHE A 504 9.67 0.25 -20.38
C PHE A 504 10.18 0.99 -21.62
N PRO A 505 11.42 0.77 -22.05
CA PRO A 505 11.94 1.35 -23.29
C PRO A 505 11.25 0.72 -24.50
N ASN A 506 10.90 1.54 -25.49
CA ASN A 506 10.27 1.04 -26.71
C ASN A 506 11.26 0.27 -27.59
N PRO A 507 10.84 -0.86 -28.17
CA PRO A 507 11.70 -1.65 -29.04
C PRO A 507 11.82 -1.07 -30.44
N ASP A 508 12.88 -1.48 -31.15
CA ASP A 508 13.06 -1.23 -32.57
C ASP A 508 12.05 -2.06 -33.39
N PRO A 509 11.60 -1.59 -34.57
CA PRO A 509 10.67 -2.34 -35.39
C PRO A 509 11.30 -3.63 -35.96
N LEU A 510 10.55 -4.73 -35.96
CA LEU A 510 10.93 -6.02 -36.55
C LEU A 510 9.94 -6.42 -37.65
N SER A 511 10.43 -7.05 -38.70
CA SER A 511 9.60 -7.64 -39.76
C SER A 511 8.99 -8.99 -39.32
N PRO A 512 7.71 -9.26 -39.62
CA PRO A 512 7.12 -10.58 -39.38
C PRO A 512 7.74 -11.67 -40.27
N PRO A 513 7.73 -12.95 -39.86
CA PRO A 513 7.18 -13.50 -38.61
C PRO A 513 8.11 -13.27 -37.41
N ILE A 514 7.54 -12.86 -36.28
CA ILE A 514 8.31 -12.56 -35.06
C ILE A 514 8.53 -13.82 -34.23
N LEU A 515 7.44 -14.43 -33.75
CA LEU A 515 7.46 -15.68 -33.01
C LEU A 515 6.24 -16.52 -33.39
N GLN A 516 6.46 -17.76 -33.79
CA GLN A 516 5.40 -18.68 -34.20
C GLN A 516 5.73 -20.10 -33.73
N LEU A 517 4.75 -20.75 -33.13
CA LEU A 517 4.73 -22.16 -32.77
C LEU A 517 3.80 -22.87 -33.75
N ASP A 518 4.32 -23.84 -34.49
CA ASP A 518 3.56 -24.68 -35.43
C ASP A 518 3.59 -26.14 -34.95
N ASP A 519 2.41 -26.69 -34.63
CA ASP A 519 2.16 -28.07 -34.18
C ASP A 519 3.10 -28.56 -33.07
N VAL A 520 3.37 -27.68 -32.10
CA VAL A 520 4.37 -27.95 -31.06
C VAL A 520 3.79 -28.86 -29.98
N SER A 521 4.48 -29.96 -29.72
CA SER A 521 4.19 -30.83 -28.57
C SER A 521 5.41 -31.01 -27.67
N PHE A 522 5.15 -31.13 -26.38
CA PHE A 522 6.19 -31.25 -25.36
C PHE A 522 5.78 -32.18 -24.21
N LYS A 523 6.77 -32.95 -23.73
CA LYS A 523 6.68 -33.78 -22.51
C LYS A 523 8.01 -33.74 -21.76
N TYR A 524 7.95 -33.81 -20.43
CA TYR A 524 9.15 -34.03 -19.61
C TYR A 524 9.61 -35.49 -19.69
N GLU A 525 10.82 -35.78 -19.16
CA GLU A 525 11.44 -37.11 -19.25
C GLU A 525 10.57 -38.21 -18.64
N THR A 526 9.86 -37.90 -17.56
CA THR A 526 8.88 -38.77 -16.92
C THR A 526 7.51 -38.06 -16.89
N GLY A 527 6.51 -38.69 -17.51
CA GLY A 527 5.12 -38.19 -17.50
C GLY A 527 4.47 -38.12 -18.88
N ASP A 528 3.20 -37.71 -18.85
CA ASP A 528 2.35 -37.53 -20.02
C ASP A 528 2.71 -36.28 -20.82
N ASN A 529 2.15 -36.16 -22.03
CA ASN A 529 2.28 -34.94 -22.83
C ASN A 529 1.58 -33.78 -22.10
N ILE A 530 2.35 -32.74 -21.78
CA ILE A 530 1.83 -31.54 -21.11
C ILE A 530 1.24 -30.60 -22.14
N LEU A 531 1.82 -30.54 -23.34
CA LEU A 531 1.34 -29.72 -24.44
C LEU A 531 1.31 -30.58 -25.71
N THR A 532 0.20 -30.50 -26.43
CA THR A 532 -0.09 -31.24 -27.67
C THR A 532 -0.61 -30.28 -28.73
N ASP A 533 -0.03 -30.37 -29.92
CA ASP A 533 -0.42 -29.64 -31.15
C ASP A 533 -0.70 -28.14 -30.93
N VAL A 534 0.22 -27.46 -30.22
CA VAL A 534 0.07 -26.03 -29.91
C VAL A 534 0.44 -25.18 -31.12
N ASN A 535 -0.53 -24.39 -31.58
CA ASN A 535 -0.41 -23.41 -32.65
C ASN A 535 -0.61 -21.99 -32.10
N LEU A 536 0.45 -21.20 -32.04
CA LEU A 536 0.43 -19.86 -31.45
C LEU A 536 1.36 -18.91 -32.22
N SER A 537 0.82 -17.78 -32.68
CA SER A 537 1.57 -16.72 -33.35
C SER A 537 1.58 -15.45 -32.52
N VAL A 538 2.75 -14.87 -32.27
CA VAL A 538 2.93 -13.64 -31.49
C VAL A 538 3.56 -12.56 -32.36
N GLN A 539 2.92 -11.39 -32.40
CA GLN A 539 3.36 -10.19 -33.09
C GLN A 539 3.82 -9.11 -32.10
N LEU A 540 4.33 -7.97 -32.60
CA LEU A 540 4.81 -6.86 -31.75
C LEU A 540 3.65 -6.07 -31.10
N ASP A 541 2.46 -6.12 -31.67
CA ASP A 541 1.24 -5.50 -31.15
C ASP A 541 0.38 -6.48 -30.34
N SER A 542 0.70 -7.78 -30.36
CA SER A 542 -0.04 -8.79 -29.60
C SER A 542 0.00 -8.51 -28.09
N ARG A 543 -1.16 -8.61 -27.42
CA ARG A 543 -1.31 -8.54 -25.96
C ARG A 543 -2.05 -9.79 -25.49
N ILE A 544 -1.29 -10.84 -25.27
CA ILE A 544 -1.81 -12.19 -25.03
C ILE A 544 -1.85 -12.46 -23.54
N ALA A 545 -3.02 -12.82 -23.01
CA ALA A 545 -3.17 -13.41 -21.69
C ALA A 545 -3.26 -14.93 -21.82
N VAL A 546 -2.41 -15.66 -21.11
CA VAL A 546 -2.45 -17.11 -21.03
C VAL A 546 -3.07 -17.49 -19.68
N VAL A 547 -4.24 -18.14 -19.74
CA VAL A 547 -5.04 -18.51 -18.56
C VAL A 547 -5.26 -20.02 -18.53
N GLY A 548 -5.49 -20.57 -17.35
CA GLY A 548 -5.69 -22.00 -17.17
C GLY A 548 -5.42 -22.43 -15.73
N PRO A 549 -5.84 -23.64 -15.32
CA PRO A 549 -5.62 -24.14 -13.98
C PRO A 549 -4.12 -24.35 -13.69
N ASN A 550 -3.72 -24.39 -12.42
CA ASN A 550 -2.34 -24.59 -12.05
C ASN A 550 -1.88 -26.00 -12.40
N GLY A 551 -0.69 -26.09 -12.99
CA GLY A 551 -0.15 -27.33 -13.53
C GLY A 551 -0.63 -27.69 -14.95
N SER A 552 -1.43 -26.84 -15.60
CA SER A 552 -1.86 -27.02 -17.01
C SER A 552 -0.73 -26.91 -18.04
N GLY A 553 0.45 -26.39 -17.66
CA GLY A 553 1.58 -26.19 -18.57
C GLY A 553 1.86 -24.74 -18.97
N LYS A 554 1.20 -23.74 -18.37
CA LYS A 554 1.44 -22.29 -18.62
C LYS A 554 2.93 -21.92 -18.63
N SER A 555 3.66 -22.19 -17.53
CA SER A 555 5.09 -21.89 -17.45
C SER A 555 5.93 -22.75 -18.42
N THR A 556 5.47 -23.95 -18.78
CA THR A 556 6.11 -24.79 -19.80
C THR A 556 5.96 -24.17 -21.20
N LEU A 557 4.79 -23.62 -21.53
CA LEU A 557 4.56 -22.87 -22.76
C LEU A 557 5.48 -21.64 -22.83
N LEU A 558 5.61 -20.88 -21.74
CA LEU A 558 6.52 -19.73 -21.68
C LEU A 558 8.00 -20.13 -21.88
N LYS A 559 8.41 -21.28 -21.33
CA LYS A 559 9.76 -21.84 -21.53
C LYS A 559 10.01 -22.29 -22.97
N LEU A 560 9.00 -22.83 -23.65
CA LEU A 560 9.06 -23.17 -25.08
C LEU A 560 9.12 -21.90 -25.95
N LEU A 561 8.36 -20.85 -25.62
CA LEU A 561 8.39 -19.57 -26.33
C LEU A 561 9.77 -18.91 -26.24
N THR A 562 10.35 -18.89 -25.04
CA THR A 562 11.68 -18.30 -24.77
C THR A 562 12.85 -19.15 -25.29
N GLY A 563 12.64 -20.44 -25.55
CA GLY A 563 13.69 -21.35 -26.01
C GLY A 563 14.57 -21.93 -24.93
N ILE A 564 14.11 -21.87 -23.68
CA ILE A 564 14.74 -22.59 -22.57
C ILE A 564 14.48 -24.09 -22.71
N LEU A 565 13.30 -24.45 -23.23
CA LEU A 565 12.96 -25.83 -23.58
C LEU A 565 12.86 -25.97 -25.10
N GLU A 566 13.36 -27.09 -25.60
CA GLU A 566 13.19 -27.48 -26.99
C GLU A 566 11.90 -28.30 -27.15
N PRO A 567 11.12 -28.06 -28.22
CA PRO A 567 9.95 -28.87 -28.51
C PRO A 567 10.35 -30.31 -28.84
N ARG A 568 9.51 -31.29 -28.51
CA ARG A 568 9.76 -32.69 -28.90
C ARG A 568 9.27 -32.99 -30.30
N SER A 569 8.21 -32.31 -30.72
CA SER A 569 7.69 -32.28 -32.09
C SER A 569 7.16 -30.88 -32.41
N GLY A 570 7.00 -30.57 -33.69
CA GLY A 570 6.63 -29.24 -34.17
C GLY A 570 7.82 -28.31 -34.37
N ILE A 571 7.55 -27.08 -34.80
CA ILE A 571 8.58 -26.09 -35.18
C ILE A 571 8.33 -24.78 -34.44
N VAL A 572 9.37 -24.23 -33.80
CA VAL A 572 9.36 -22.87 -33.24
C VAL A 572 10.14 -21.94 -34.17
N LYS A 573 9.44 -21.04 -34.87
CA LYS A 573 10.05 -20.01 -35.71
C LYS A 573 10.24 -18.75 -34.89
N ARG A 574 11.48 -18.22 -34.86
CA ARG A 574 11.83 -16.97 -34.18
C ARG A 574 12.60 -16.05 -35.10
N HIS A 575 12.31 -14.76 -35.07
CA HIS A 575 13.10 -13.78 -35.78
C HIS A 575 14.52 -13.67 -35.17
N GLY A 576 15.57 -13.67 -35.98
CA GLY A 576 16.96 -13.78 -35.49
C GLY A 576 17.45 -12.60 -34.62
N ARG A 577 16.82 -11.42 -34.73
CA ARG A 577 17.12 -10.23 -33.89
C ARG A 577 16.19 -10.06 -32.68
N LEU A 578 15.28 -11.02 -32.48
CA LEU A 578 14.29 -10.95 -31.41
C LEU A 578 14.94 -11.00 -30.04
N ARG A 579 14.52 -10.10 -29.14
CA ARG A 579 14.98 -10.04 -27.76
C ARG A 579 13.79 -10.23 -26.83
N PHE A 580 13.89 -11.22 -25.96
CA PHE A 580 12.88 -11.48 -24.94
C PHE A 580 13.37 -10.98 -23.59
N ALA A 581 12.43 -10.48 -22.79
CA ALA A 581 12.62 -10.35 -21.36
C ALA A 581 11.53 -11.16 -20.67
N HIS A 582 11.96 -12.12 -19.87
CA HIS A 582 11.08 -13.01 -19.12
C HIS A 582 11.12 -12.60 -17.65
N PHE A 583 9.96 -12.35 -17.06
CA PHE A 583 9.76 -12.25 -15.62
C PHE A 583 9.19 -13.60 -15.14
N MET A 584 9.99 -14.38 -14.42
CA MET A 584 9.53 -15.60 -13.77
C MET A 584 9.18 -15.30 -12.31
N GLN A 585 8.22 -16.05 -11.77
CA GLN A 585 7.81 -15.94 -10.37
C GLN A 585 8.98 -16.06 -9.36
N HIS A 586 9.93 -16.98 -9.60
CA HIS A 586 11.13 -17.16 -8.76
C HIS A 586 12.33 -16.29 -9.16
N HIS A 587 12.18 -15.29 -10.05
CA HIS A 587 13.32 -14.42 -10.41
C HIS A 587 13.80 -13.57 -9.24
N VAL A 588 12.95 -13.30 -8.24
CA VAL A 588 13.34 -12.59 -7.01
C VAL A 588 14.34 -13.42 -6.18
N ASP A 589 14.19 -14.74 -6.17
CA ASP A 589 15.05 -15.66 -5.41
C ASP A 589 16.44 -15.85 -6.06
N GLN A 590 16.57 -15.50 -7.35
CA GLN A 590 17.83 -15.54 -8.08
C GLN A 590 18.68 -14.27 -7.91
N LEU A 591 18.17 -13.26 -7.20
CA LEU A 591 18.92 -12.04 -6.92
C LEU A 591 20.02 -12.34 -5.90
N ASP A 592 21.24 -11.87 -6.17
CA ASP A 592 22.34 -11.98 -5.22
C ASP A 592 22.11 -11.04 -4.04
N LEU A 593 21.60 -11.61 -2.94
CA LEU A 593 21.14 -10.87 -1.76
C LEU A 593 22.25 -10.06 -1.08
N GLY A 594 23.53 -10.41 -1.28
CA GLY A 594 24.66 -9.70 -0.68
C GLY A 594 25.03 -8.39 -1.40
N THR A 595 24.47 -8.13 -2.58
CA THR A 595 24.82 -6.97 -3.41
C THR A 595 23.76 -5.87 -3.37
N SER A 596 24.13 -4.64 -3.72
CA SER A 596 23.17 -3.55 -3.89
C SER A 596 22.48 -3.63 -5.26
N PRO A 597 21.24 -3.13 -5.43
CA PRO A 597 20.55 -3.13 -6.73
C PRO A 597 21.38 -2.52 -7.87
N VAL A 598 22.06 -1.40 -7.59
CA VAL A 598 22.96 -0.75 -8.55
C VAL A 598 24.17 -1.64 -8.87
N GLY A 599 24.79 -2.24 -7.85
CA GLY A 599 25.91 -3.17 -8.02
C GLY A 599 25.50 -4.41 -8.83
N PHE A 600 24.34 -4.97 -8.55
CA PHE A 600 23.77 -6.11 -9.27
C PHE A 600 23.54 -5.79 -10.75
N MET A 601 22.96 -4.63 -11.06
CA MET A 601 22.79 -4.17 -12.44
C MET A 601 24.14 -3.99 -13.16
N ALA A 602 25.13 -3.40 -12.48
CA ALA A 602 26.46 -3.18 -13.03
C ALA A 602 27.20 -4.48 -13.31
N GLN A 603 27.05 -5.49 -12.44
CA GLN A 603 27.64 -6.81 -12.63
C GLN A 603 26.97 -7.59 -13.77
N LYS A 604 25.63 -7.53 -13.87
CA LYS A 604 24.86 -8.27 -14.87
C LYS A 604 24.89 -7.63 -16.26
N TYR A 605 24.98 -6.31 -16.34
CA TYR A 605 24.98 -5.55 -17.59
C TYR A 605 26.08 -4.48 -17.60
N PRO A 606 27.37 -4.87 -17.62
CA PRO A 606 28.47 -3.90 -17.55
C PRO A 606 28.45 -2.94 -18.73
N GLY A 607 28.94 -1.72 -18.52
CA GLY A 607 29.15 -0.72 -19.58
C GLY A 607 28.36 0.60 -19.42
N LYS A 608 27.50 0.73 -18.39
CA LYS A 608 26.81 1.99 -18.07
C LYS A 608 27.35 2.63 -16.79
N SER A 609 27.14 3.93 -16.64
CA SER A 609 27.51 4.67 -15.43
C SER A 609 26.56 4.35 -14.26
N GLU A 610 27.02 4.59 -13.03
CA GLU A 610 26.20 4.39 -11.83
C GLU A 610 24.94 5.27 -11.83
N GLU A 611 25.06 6.49 -12.36
CA GLU A 611 23.94 7.43 -12.52
C GLU A 611 22.86 6.89 -13.47
N GLU A 612 23.25 6.22 -14.56
CA GLU A 612 22.31 5.61 -15.49
C GLU A 612 21.56 4.43 -14.86
N TYR A 613 22.22 3.59 -14.06
CA TYR A 613 21.54 2.53 -13.31
C TYR A 613 20.58 3.11 -12.27
N ARG A 614 20.99 4.17 -11.55
CA ARG A 614 20.10 4.87 -10.62
C ARG A 614 18.89 5.48 -11.33
N ARG A 615 19.09 6.10 -12.50
CA ARG A 615 17.99 6.63 -13.32
C ARG A 615 17.04 5.51 -13.75
N GLN A 616 17.58 4.37 -14.17
CA GLN A 616 16.78 3.22 -14.55
C GLN A 616 15.99 2.64 -13.38
N LEU A 617 16.60 2.52 -12.19
CA LEU A 617 15.89 2.13 -10.97
C LEU A 617 14.80 3.14 -10.58
N GLY A 618 15.07 4.44 -10.77
CA GLY A 618 14.11 5.52 -10.56
C GLY A 618 12.88 5.41 -11.47
N ASN A 619 13.06 4.99 -12.72
CA ASN A 619 11.97 4.71 -13.67
C ASN A 619 11.05 3.55 -13.26
N PHE A 620 11.39 2.81 -12.20
CA PHE A 620 10.57 1.75 -11.60
C PHE A 620 10.28 2.02 -10.11
N GLY A 621 10.39 3.28 -9.68
CA GLY A 621 10.02 3.71 -8.33
C GLY A 621 11.02 3.34 -7.23
N ILE A 622 12.28 3.03 -7.58
CA ILE A 622 13.37 2.85 -6.62
C ILE A 622 14.24 4.11 -6.63
N THR A 623 14.08 4.95 -5.61
CA THR A 623 14.74 6.26 -5.52
C THR A 623 15.60 6.38 -4.26
N GLY A 624 16.52 7.35 -4.26
CA GLY A 624 17.32 7.69 -3.08
C GLY A 624 18.26 6.57 -2.65
N MET A 625 18.35 6.34 -1.33
CA MET A 625 19.28 5.37 -0.73
C MET A 625 18.89 3.90 -0.95
N THR A 626 17.63 3.61 -1.30
CA THR A 626 17.15 2.24 -1.50
C THR A 626 17.91 1.51 -2.61
N GLY A 627 18.37 2.23 -3.65
CA GLY A 627 19.21 1.64 -4.71
C GLY A 627 20.62 1.22 -4.26
N LEU A 628 21.07 1.69 -3.08
CA LEU A 628 22.39 1.41 -2.52
C LEU A 628 22.35 0.47 -1.31
N GLN A 629 21.15 0.19 -0.79
CA GLN A 629 20.96 -0.80 0.27
C GLN A 629 21.20 -2.21 -0.26
N SER A 630 21.46 -3.14 0.66
CA SER A 630 21.58 -4.55 0.33
C SER A 630 20.24 -5.08 -0.20
N LEU A 631 20.28 -5.93 -1.23
CA LEU A 631 19.10 -6.61 -1.76
C LEU A 631 18.40 -7.46 -0.69
N GLU A 632 19.13 -8.00 0.29
CA GLU A 632 18.56 -8.76 1.41
C GLU A 632 17.52 -7.97 2.22
N THR A 633 17.78 -6.68 2.46
CA THR A 633 16.93 -5.83 3.31
C THR A 633 15.70 -5.28 2.58
N LEU A 634 15.64 -5.44 1.25
CA LEU A 634 14.52 -4.96 0.44
C LEU A 634 13.30 -5.85 0.61
N SER A 635 12.11 -5.26 0.56
CA SER A 635 10.85 -6.01 0.54
C SER A 635 10.69 -6.78 -0.77
N GLY A 636 9.85 -7.82 -0.79
CA GLY A 636 9.56 -8.60 -2.01
C GLY A 636 9.07 -7.72 -3.18
N GLY A 637 8.24 -6.72 -2.91
CA GLY A 637 7.79 -5.76 -3.91
C GLY A 637 8.93 -4.86 -4.44
N GLN A 638 9.83 -4.41 -3.57
CA GLN A 638 11.02 -3.66 -4.00
C GLN A 638 11.95 -4.53 -4.85
N LYS A 639 12.18 -5.79 -4.46
CA LYS A 639 12.96 -6.75 -5.26
C LYS A 639 12.34 -6.97 -6.63
N SER A 640 11.01 -7.10 -6.71
CA SER A 640 10.28 -7.22 -7.97
C SER A 640 10.48 -5.99 -8.87
N ARG A 641 10.44 -4.78 -8.30
CA ARG A 641 10.75 -3.52 -9.02
C ARG A 641 12.19 -3.49 -9.56
N VAL A 642 13.18 -3.98 -8.79
CA VAL A 642 14.57 -4.11 -9.29
C VAL A 642 14.61 -5.05 -10.49
N THR A 643 13.89 -6.17 -10.43
CA THR A 643 13.80 -7.13 -11.52
C THR A 643 13.17 -6.50 -12.77
N PHE A 644 12.07 -5.76 -12.64
CA PHE A 644 11.48 -5.03 -13.78
C PHE A 644 12.44 -4.01 -14.38
N ALA A 645 13.19 -3.29 -13.53
CA ALA A 645 14.22 -2.36 -14.00
C ALA A 645 15.34 -3.07 -14.79
N CYS A 646 15.74 -4.26 -14.33
CA CYS A 646 16.69 -5.13 -15.04
C CYS A 646 16.15 -5.66 -16.36
N LEU A 647 14.85 -5.95 -16.45
CA LEU A 647 14.21 -6.37 -17.70
C LEU A 647 14.16 -5.21 -18.71
N GLY A 648 13.86 -4.00 -18.22
CA GLY A 648 13.90 -2.79 -19.03
C GLY A 648 15.28 -2.54 -19.65
N LEU A 649 16.39 -2.82 -18.93
CA LEU A 649 17.75 -2.64 -19.47
C LEU A 649 18.03 -3.46 -20.74
N ARG A 650 17.32 -4.57 -20.97
CA ARG A 650 17.53 -5.44 -22.13
C ARG A 650 16.93 -4.89 -23.43
N ASN A 651 16.17 -3.79 -23.37
CA ASN A 651 15.38 -3.27 -24.49
C ASN A 651 14.63 -4.40 -25.23
N PRO A 652 13.77 -5.17 -24.53
CA PRO A 652 13.11 -6.32 -25.10
C PRO A 652 12.08 -5.93 -26.15
N HIS A 653 11.91 -6.78 -27.16
CA HIS A 653 10.84 -6.64 -28.16
C HIS A 653 9.56 -7.34 -27.70
N ILE A 654 9.70 -8.44 -26.96
CA ILE A 654 8.59 -9.17 -26.34
C ILE A 654 8.85 -9.28 -24.83
N LEU A 655 7.86 -8.86 -24.05
CA LEU A 655 7.79 -9.05 -22.60
C LEU A 655 6.97 -10.30 -22.30
N ILE A 656 7.55 -11.21 -21.52
CA ILE A 656 6.87 -12.40 -21.03
C ILE A 656 6.81 -12.29 -19.53
N LEU A 657 5.62 -12.23 -18.96
CA LEU A 657 5.40 -11.98 -17.54
C LEU A 657 4.61 -13.13 -16.92
N ASP A 658 5.26 -13.90 -16.04
CA ASP A 658 4.65 -15.01 -15.29
C ASP A 658 4.30 -14.52 -13.87
N GLU A 659 3.01 -14.30 -13.63
CA GLU A 659 2.42 -13.75 -12.39
C GLU A 659 3.11 -12.47 -11.86
N PRO A 660 3.16 -11.39 -12.66
CA PRO A 660 3.90 -10.17 -12.30
C PRO A 660 3.27 -9.34 -11.19
N THR A 661 1.99 -9.57 -10.87
CA THR A 661 1.24 -8.86 -9.83
C THR A 661 1.57 -9.38 -8.42
N ASN A 662 2.15 -10.59 -8.32
CA ASN A 662 2.55 -11.16 -7.05
C ASN A 662 3.53 -10.25 -6.31
N HIS A 663 3.28 -10.01 -5.02
CA HIS A 663 4.10 -9.17 -4.14
C HIS A 663 4.19 -7.68 -4.54
N LEU A 664 3.43 -7.22 -5.53
CA LEU A 664 3.29 -5.79 -5.85
C LEU A 664 2.13 -5.17 -5.05
N ASP A 665 2.33 -3.92 -4.64
CA ASP A 665 1.26 -3.10 -4.06
C ASP A 665 0.32 -2.58 -5.15
N MET A 666 -0.90 -2.21 -4.76
CA MET A 666 -1.95 -1.75 -5.69
C MET A 666 -1.46 -0.61 -6.60
N ASP A 667 -0.70 0.34 -6.04
CA ASP A 667 -0.15 1.47 -6.80
C ASP A 667 0.89 1.02 -7.85
N SER A 668 1.69 -0.02 -7.56
CA SER A 668 2.63 -0.59 -8.54
C SER A 668 1.93 -1.40 -9.61
N ILE A 669 0.82 -2.09 -9.28
CA ILE A 669 0.03 -2.81 -10.27
C ILE A 669 -0.57 -1.82 -11.28
N ASP A 670 -1.11 -0.69 -10.80
CA ASP A 670 -1.58 0.39 -11.69
C ASP A 670 -0.43 0.97 -12.53
N ALA A 671 0.74 1.20 -11.92
CA ALA A 671 1.92 1.69 -12.62
C ALA A 671 2.37 0.73 -13.73
N LEU A 672 2.40 -0.58 -13.43
CA LEU A 672 2.75 -1.63 -14.38
C LEU A 672 1.71 -1.71 -15.51
N THR A 673 0.43 -1.64 -15.18
CA THR A 673 -0.67 -1.63 -16.14
C THR A 673 -0.49 -0.51 -17.16
N ASN A 674 -0.26 0.72 -16.67
CA ASN A 674 -0.04 1.88 -17.54
C ASN A 674 1.22 1.72 -18.38
N ALA A 675 2.31 1.21 -17.80
CA ALA A 675 3.56 0.98 -18.52
C ALA A 675 3.42 -0.07 -19.65
N LEU A 676 2.65 -1.14 -19.42
CA LEU A 676 2.40 -2.18 -20.43
C LEU A 676 1.47 -1.70 -21.55
N LYS A 677 0.52 -0.81 -21.24
CA LYS A 677 -0.31 -0.12 -22.25
C LYS A 677 0.52 0.79 -23.15
N GLU A 678 1.45 1.55 -22.59
CA GLU A 678 2.32 2.46 -23.36
C GLU A 678 3.43 1.74 -24.14
N PHE A 679 3.84 0.54 -23.70
CA PHE A 679 4.90 -0.24 -24.32
C PHE A 679 4.51 -0.65 -25.75
N LYS A 680 5.39 -0.44 -26.74
CA LYS A 680 5.12 -0.74 -28.16
C LYS A 680 5.55 -2.14 -28.63
N GLY A 681 6.08 -2.97 -27.74
CA GLY A 681 6.44 -4.36 -28.04
C GLY A 681 5.33 -5.35 -27.68
N GLY A 682 5.54 -6.63 -28.01
CA GLY A 682 4.57 -7.68 -27.73
C GLY A 682 4.56 -8.03 -26.24
N VAL A 683 3.39 -8.31 -25.66
CA VAL A 683 3.25 -8.69 -24.25
C VAL A 683 2.54 -10.03 -24.17
N ILE A 684 3.16 -10.99 -23.47
CA ILE A 684 2.57 -12.27 -23.10
C ILE A 684 2.50 -12.29 -21.57
N LEU A 685 1.30 -12.42 -21.04
CA LEU A 685 1.02 -12.34 -19.62
C LEU A 685 0.39 -13.64 -19.14
N VAL A 686 0.90 -14.19 -18.05
CA VAL A 686 0.19 -15.16 -17.21
C VAL A 686 -0.14 -14.43 -15.91
N SER A 687 -1.43 -14.32 -15.60
CA SER A 687 -1.88 -13.74 -14.34
C SER A 687 -3.21 -14.35 -13.93
N HIS A 688 -3.52 -14.24 -12.65
CA HIS A 688 -4.85 -14.51 -12.09
C HIS A 688 -5.68 -13.26 -11.82
N ASP A 689 -5.11 -12.06 -11.98
CA ASP A 689 -5.81 -10.79 -11.76
C ASP A 689 -6.65 -10.40 -13.00
N GLU A 690 -7.97 -10.44 -12.83
CA GLU A 690 -8.95 -10.15 -13.87
C GLU A 690 -8.83 -8.74 -14.43
N ARG A 691 -8.69 -7.72 -13.56
CA ARG A 691 -8.57 -6.32 -13.99
C ARG A 691 -7.27 -6.08 -14.72
N PHE A 692 -6.19 -6.70 -14.24
CA PHE A 692 -4.89 -6.56 -14.87
C PHE A 692 -4.92 -7.13 -16.30
N ILE A 693 -5.53 -8.31 -16.48
CA ILE A 693 -5.71 -8.93 -17.80
C ILE A 693 -6.62 -8.08 -18.69
N ASP A 694 -7.83 -7.73 -18.24
CA ASP A 694 -8.81 -6.99 -19.04
C ASP A 694 -8.28 -5.61 -19.47
N SER A 695 -7.38 -5.02 -18.67
CA SER A 695 -6.83 -3.71 -18.98
C SER A 695 -5.65 -3.74 -19.95
N VAL A 696 -4.84 -4.80 -19.96
CA VAL A 696 -3.61 -4.88 -20.77
C VAL A 696 -3.79 -5.75 -22.01
N CYS A 697 -4.51 -6.86 -21.89
CA CYS A 697 -4.62 -7.92 -22.89
C CYS A 697 -5.83 -7.74 -23.81
N ASN A 698 -5.66 -8.16 -25.06
CA ASN A 698 -6.72 -8.16 -26.08
C ASN A 698 -7.04 -9.57 -26.58
N GLU A 699 -6.17 -10.54 -26.32
CA GLU A 699 -6.40 -11.94 -26.66
C GLU A 699 -6.22 -12.81 -25.43
N ILE A 700 -7.16 -13.72 -25.20
CA ILE A 700 -7.10 -14.70 -24.12
C ILE A 700 -6.86 -16.08 -24.74
N TRP A 701 -5.86 -16.80 -24.21
CA TRP A 701 -5.48 -18.13 -24.62
C TRP A 701 -5.60 -19.08 -23.44
N VAL A 702 -6.44 -20.10 -23.57
CA VAL A 702 -6.74 -21.06 -22.52
C VAL A 702 -5.83 -22.28 -22.68
N CYS A 703 -5.06 -22.56 -21.64
CA CYS A 703 -4.23 -23.76 -21.50
C CYS A 703 -4.97 -24.77 -20.64
N ASP A 704 -5.58 -25.78 -21.27
CA ASP A 704 -6.32 -26.83 -20.56
C ASP A 704 -6.26 -28.17 -21.32
N GLY A 705 -6.30 -29.29 -20.59
CA GLY A 705 -6.30 -30.64 -21.18
C GLY A 705 -5.11 -30.94 -22.11
N GLY A 706 -3.99 -30.25 -21.92
CA GLY A 706 -2.80 -30.36 -22.76
C GLY A 706 -2.89 -29.65 -24.11
N LYS A 707 -3.87 -28.79 -24.32
CA LYS A 707 -4.00 -27.94 -25.53
C LYS A 707 -4.01 -26.46 -25.15
N VAL A 708 -3.66 -25.62 -26.11
CA VAL A 708 -3.63 -24.16 -25.96
C VAL A 708 -4.47 -23.56 -27.09
N ASN A 709 -5.68 -23.11 -26.75
CA ASN A 709 -6.64 -22.59 -27.71
C ASN A 709 -6.94 -21.12 -27.43
N LYS A 710 -7.19 -20.34 -28.50
CA LYS A 710 -7.70 -18.98 -28.37
C LYS A 710 -9.14 -19.04 -27.85
N PHE A 711 -9.45 -18.24 -26.84
CA PHE A 711 -10.80 -18.06 -26.34
C PHE A 711 -11.57 -17.12 -27.25
N ASP A 712 -12.80 -17.48 -27.63
CA ASP A 712 -13.63 -16.69 -28.53
C ASP A 712 -14.30 -15.47 -27.85
N GLY A 713 -14.24 -15.38 -26.52
CA GLY A 713 -14.80 -14.25 -25.77
C GLY A 713 -13.81 -13.09 -25.58
N ASP A 714 -14.35 -11.87 -25.54
CA ASP A 714 -13.57 -10.62 -25.48
C ASP A 714 -13.11 -10.24 -24.06
N THR A 715 -13.65 -10.86 -23.00
CA THR A 715 -13.41 -10.43 -21.61
C THR A 715 -13.16 -11.61 -20.67
N ILE A 716 -12.25 -11.46 -19.70
CA ILE A 716 -11.95 -12.49 -18.71
C ILE A 716 -13.18 -12.86 -17.86
N LYS A 717 -14.10 -11.91 -17.68
CA LYS A 717 -15.37 -12.12 -16.96
C LYS A 717 -16.26 -13.17 -17.62
N GLN A 718 -16.26 -13.24 -18.96
CA GLN A 718 -16.99 -14.27 -19.69
C GLN A 718 -16.35 -15.64 -19.48
N TYR A 719 -15.02 -15.70 -19.47
CA TYR A 719 -14.28 -16.92 -19.12
C TYR A 719 -14.56 -17.37 -17.69
N ARG A 720 -14.59 -16.45 -16.71
CA ARG A 720 -14.96 -16.75 -15.32
C ARG A 720 -16.38 -17.31 -15.21
N GLN A 721 -17.35 -16.69 -15.88
CA GLN A 721 -18.74 -17.17 -15.90
C GLN A 721 -18.89 -18.54 -16.54
N MET A 722 -18.06 -18.88 -17.53
CA MET A 722 -18.05 -20.20 -18.15
C MET A 722 -17.53 -21.27 -17.19
N ILE A 723 -16.55 -20.94 -16.34
CA ILE A 723 -15.91 -21.92 -15.45
C ILE A 723 -16.65 -22.08 -14.12
N LEU A 724 -17.29 -21.02 -13.63
CA LEU A 724 -18.11 -21.14 -12.44
C LEU A 724 -19.25 -22.12 -12.73
N PRO A 725 -19.44 -23.17 -11.89
CA PRO A 725 -20.61 -24.01 -12.01
C PRO A 725 -21.84 -23.10 -11.87
N LYS A 726 -22.74 -23.14 -12.85
CA LYS A 726 -24.04 -22.50 -12.71
C LYS A 726 -24.66 -23.06 -11.44
N GLU A 727 -24.94 -22.21 -10.45
CA GLU A 727 -25.81 -22.60 -9.35
C GLU A 727 -27.11 -23.07 -10.01
N GLU A 728 -27.37 -24.38 -10.00
CA GLU A 728 -28.72 -24.86 -10.29
C GLU A 728 -29.63 -24.29 -9.18
N PRO A 729 -30.74 -23.64 -9.56
CA PRO A 729 -31.59 -22.90 -8.64
C PRO A 729 -32.26 -23.75 -7.56
#